data_AF-A0A833GJI8-F1
#
_entry.id   AF-A0A833GJI8-F1
#
_cell.length_a   1.000
_cell.length_b   1.000
_cell.length_c   1.000
_cell.angle_alpha   90.00
_cell.angle_beta   90.00
_cell.angle_gamma   90.00
#
_symmetry.space_group_name_H-M   'P 1'
#
loop_
_entity.id
_entity.type
_entity.pdbx_description
1 polymer ?
#
loop_
_entity_poly.entity_id
_entity_poly.type
_entity_poly.pdbx_seq_one_letter_code
_entity_poly.pdbx_strand_id
1 'polypeptide(L)'
;MARVRRTGTERDRATAGRDRTHAQARLAQGARAAGATARRGTGRAVVKLDPARYARLSALLDEALELEAAARAALLDALRAEDATLAAELAALLAADAAPQPLIDAPLVLPLTAGTSMHVAGERVGPFRLVRELGRGGMGVVWLAERDDREVHQQVALKLIHPELDSAFARHRLRRERAILARLEHPHIAHLVDVGVDARGSPWLALEYVSGEPITDHATRRRLPLARRIGLFIGVCRAVQFAHARLIVHHDLKPSNVFVDAHGAVKLLDFGVAALLDPAADAGDAAGPGIASGVTPAYAAPEQLRGEPATVASDIYALGLVLFELLTGARPWPPGQRPRDPAQAPPQASRMVDAARRRALRGDLDAILAKALAPRAADRYASAETLAEDLQRHLTRHPVLAHRASRGYRAGKFLQRHRLGSLATLAIAAAVLVGAAAALWQARIANRQAQRAEAVRNLLVSMFSIADPDLNRGREVTAAELLGEAARRAALAPGSDPLLAADIDATLGTLARRIGDYPTAQQRLRAAEAALAGAGDAAAPALLQVRLDLADALRLNGDPKAARALLAGLTAQLARAPLPVHAQALATQARVLAQLGELEQAERDANAALKLDEASGGAAAIVRDRNILADLSYARGDFAGAVQRFQQVLAAQRALHGDTHTTVAQAQQDLGVALAGAGRYDEAIAALASAHALYVQLLGAEHPAVASVLVNWGGALRQSGQLDAAEPKYRAALALDEKQLGADHPQTLLALNSLATVLTQRNHDAEAQALFERVLAGNRRVLGERNGQLVPTLISLGGLAFRRGDYAGAVARYREALAIADAALGPGNPTSDIARRSLGYTLAMSGDPDAGLPLLREAYEHHRARHGERHPEVIIFGSSLAQVLAGTGKLDEAWALARSTHAAALAILPAQHPYRAHAGVVLARIELLRGDLDAAGALVADLRAAHAVDYAAHAAAELELLDLQVQAARGDRDARMQLRERGAALRAQLPPLLRTQR
;
A
#
# COMPACT_ATOMS: atom_id res chain seq x y z
N MET A 1 15.32 11.57 9.08
CA MET A 1 16.18 12.76 8.89
C MET A 1 15.31 13.94 8.52
N ALA A 2 15.39 15.00 9.32
CA ALA A 2 14.76 16.28 9.06
C ALA A 2 15.48 17.05 7.94
N ARG A 3 14.73 17.85 7.16
CA ARG A 3 14.98 19.28 6.85
C ARG A 3 13.95 19.76 5.81
N VAL A 4 13.01 20.67 6.11
CA VAL A 4 13.09 22.10 6.47
C VAL A 4 13.06 23.03 5.24
N ARG A 5 12.04 23.90 5.20
CA ARG A 5 12.07 25.37 5.00
C ARG A 5 10.66 25.90 5.38
N ARG A 6 10.46 26.57 6.54
CA ARG A 6 10.63 28.03 6.86
C ARG A 6 9.96 28.92 5.81
N THR A 7 8.97 29.75 6.15
CA THR A 7 9.00 30.97 6.99
C THR A 7 7.64 31.21 7.70
N GLY A 8 7.41 31.99 8.76
CA GLY A 8 8.22 32.85 9.64
C GLY A 8 7.31 33.60 10.64
N THR A 9 7.85 33.85 11.86
CA THR A 9 7.63 34.98 12.83
C THR A 9 6.21 35.23 13.39
N GLU A 10 5.97 35.45 14.70
CA GLU A 10 6.64 36.34 15.67
C GLU A 10 6.62 35.85 17.15
N ARG A 11 7.46 36.51 17.96
CA ARG A 11 7.82 36.38 19.39
C ARG A 11 6.68 36.89 20.32
N ASP A 12 6.55 36.54 21.61
CA ASP A 12 7.46 36.92 22.71
C ASP A 12 7.17 36.18 24.04
N ARG A 13 8.27 35.93 24.79
CA ARG A 13 8.54 36.00 26.26
C ARG A 13 7.40 35.86 27.29
N ALA A 14 7.57 35.43 28.56
CA ALA A 14 8.56 34.70 29.36
C ALA A 14 7.99 34.65 30.81
N THR A 15 8.46 33.68 31.61
CA THR A 15 8.64 33.70 33.09
C THR A 15 7.45 33.75 34.09
N ALA A 16 7.18 32.57 34.69
CA ALA A 16 7.33 32.20 36.12
C ALA A 16 6.82 33.09 37.28
N GLY A 17 5.98 32.48 38.15
CA GLY A 17 6.32 32.27 39.58
C GLY A 17 5.39 32.79 40.70
N ARG A 18 4.94 31.84 41.56
CA ARG A 18 4.71 31.92 43.04
C ARG A 18 3.52 32.76 43.58
N ASP A 19 2.83 32.48 44.69
CA ASP A 19 2.92 31.56 45.87
C ASP A 19 1.49 31.45 46.50
N ARG A 20 0.99 30.33 47.07
CA ARG A 20 0.92 29.93 48.52
C ARG A 20 0.42 31.04 49.47
N THR A 21 -0.56 30.90 50.40
CA THR A 21 -0.84 29.96 51.53
C THR A 21 -2.23 30.33 52.16
N HIS A 22 -3.05 29.45 52.79
CA HIS A 22 -3.09 29.05 54.23
C HIS A 22 -4.31 28.10 54.49
N ALA A 23 -4.16 26.91 55.11
CA ALA A 23 -4.35 26.52 56.54
C ALA A 23 -5.83 26.31 57.03
N GLN A 24 -6.23 25.05 57.37
CA GLN A 24 -6.65 24.51 58.71
C GLN A 24 -8.03 25.02 59.25
N ALA A 25 -8.94 24.33 59.96
CA ALA A 25 -9.12 23.01 60.61
C ALA A 25 -10.59 22.91 61.16
N ARG A 26 -11.28 21.73 61.23
CA ARG A 26 -11.62 20.87 62.41
C ARG A 26 -13.11 20.85 62.92
N LEU A 27 -13.64 19.63 63.13
CA LEU A 27 -14.53 19.11 64.25
C LEU A 27 -15.96 19.72 64.41
N ALA A 28 -17.05 19.12 64.94
CA ALA A 28 -17.39 17.82 65.57
C ALA A 28 -18.93 17.69 65.82
N GLN A 29 -19.44 16.43 65.83
CA GLN A 29 -20.47 15.77 66.68
C GLN A 29 -21.79 16.41 67.23
N GLY A 30 -22.84 15.56 67.29
CA GLY A 30 -23.99 15.57 68.25
C GLY A 30 -25.37 15.41 67.56
N ALA A 31 -26.38 14.66 68.00
CA ALA A 31 -26.62 13.72 69.10
C ALA A 31 -27.99 13.00 68.84
N ARG A 32 -28.20 11.81 69.43
CA ARG A 32 -29.49 11.09 69.57
C ARG A 32 -30.16 11.47 70.90
N ALA A 33 -31.50 11.42 71.01
CA ALA A 33 -32.29 10.65 72.04
C ALA A 33 -33.70 11.21 72.40
N ALA A 34 -34.63 10.27 72.71
CA ALA A 34 -35.84 10.33 73.56
C ALA A 34 -37.06 11.18 73.11
N GLY A 35 -38.36 10.86 73.36
CA GLY A 35 -39.03 9.82 74.13
C GLY A 35 -40.19 10.38 75.02
N ALA A 36 -41.44 9.97 74.74
CA ALA A 36 -42.59 9.75 75.66
C ALA A 36 -43.57 10.87 76.17
N THR A 37 -44.87 10.68 75.80
CA THR A 37 -46.16 10.67 76.58
C THR A 37 -46.68 11.86 77.43
N ALA A 38 -47.96 12.27 77.19
CA ALA A 38 -49.12 12.16 78.12
C ALA A 38 -50.38 12.97 77.67
N ARG A 39 -51.59 12.46 78.00
CA ARG A 39 -52.97 12.94 77.68
C ARG A 39 -53.66 13.63 78.89
N ARG A 40 -54.62 14.57 78.66
CA ARG A 40 -56.09 14.50 78.97
C ARG A 40 -56.79 15.85 79.29
N GLY A 41 -58.04 15.99 78.81
CA GLY A 41 -59.19 16.68 79.45
C GLY A 41 -59.61 18.05 78.86
N THR A 42 -60.50 18.16 77.85
CA THR A 42 -61.99 18.23 77.84
C THR A 42 -62.67 19.46 78.48
N GLY A 43 -63.43 20.23 77.68
CA GLY A 43 -64.47 21.18 78.11
C GLY A 43 -64.85 22.19 77.01
N ARG A 44 -66.06 22.10 76.45
CA ARG A 44 -66.52 22.76 75.20
C ARG A 44 -67.68 23.74 75.49
N ALA A 45 -67.66 24.93 74.89
CA ALA A 45 -68.83 25.79 74.65
C ALA A 45 -68.62 26.51 73.29
N VAL A 46 -69.60 26.48 72.37
CA VAL A 46 -69.48 26.94 70.97
C VAL A 46 -70.54 28.01 70.66
N VAL A 47 -70.11 29.10 70.04
CA VAL A 47 -70.91 30.13 69.35
C VAL A 47 -70.93 29.81 67.85
N LYS A 48 -72.07 29.94 67.16
CA LYS A 48 -72.23 29.66 65.71
C LYS A 48 -71.66 30.82 64.85
N LEU A 49 -70.87 30.50 63.82
CA LEU A 49 -70.33 31.45 62.82
C LEU A 49 -71.20 31.48 61.53
N ASP A 50 -71.23 32.65 60.88
CA ASP A 50 -71.99 32.99 59.65
C ASP A 50 -71.36 32.36 58.37
N PRO A 51 -72.15 31.74 57.45
CA PRO A 51 -71.67 31.09 56.22
C PRO A 51 -70.83 31.96 55.27
N ALA A 52 -71.14 33.25 55.13
CA ALA A 52 -70.37 34.14 54.25
C ALA A 52 -68.97 34.40 54.82
N ARG A 53 -68.86 34.46 56.16
CA ARG A 53 -67.60 34.64 56.88
C ARG A 53 -66.74 33.38 56.82
N TYR A 54 -67.35 32.18 56.88
CA TYR A 54 -66.66 30.91 56.69
C TYR A 54 -66.05 30.78 55.29
N ALA A 55 -66.82 31.09 54.24
CA ALA A 55 -66.33 31.02 52.86
C ALA A 55 -65.13 31.94 52.62
N ARG A 56 -65.15 33.15 53.20
CA ARG A 56 -64.04 34.10 53.11
C ARG A 56 -62.82 33.67 53.94
N LEU A 57 -63.03 33.11 55.13
CA LEU A 57 -61.95 32.58 55.98
C LEU A 57 -61.29 31.34 55.36
N SER A 58 -62.07 30.46 54.73
CA SER A 58 -61.57 29.27 54.03
C SER A 58 -60.69 29.64 52.82
N ALA A 59 -61.13 30.60 52.01
CA ALA A 59 -60.36 31.07 50.87
C ALA A 59 -59.02 31.70 51.29
N LEU A 60 -59.02 32.50 52.37
CA LEU A 60 -57.80 33.11 52.92
C LEU A 60 -56.86 32.09 53.58
N LEU A 61 -57.40 31.01 54.16
CA LEU A 61 -56.60 29.93 54.73
C LEU A 61 -55.92 29.09 53.65
N ASP A 62 -56.64 28.73 52.59
CA ASP A 62 -56.08 28.01 51.44
C ASP A 62 -54.98 28.84 50.76
N GLU A 63 -55.18 30.16 50.64
CA GLU A 63 -54.15 31.07 50.13
C GLU A 63 -52.94 31.17 51.08
N ALA A 64 -53.18 31.32 52.38
CA ALA A 64 -52.11 31.47 53.36
C ALA A 64 -51.24 30.21 53.52
N LEU A 65 -51.82 29.01 53.43
CA LEU A 65 -51.10 27.73 53.55
C LEU A 65 -50.11 27.47 52.39
N GLU A 66 -50.37 28.06 51.23
CA GLU A 66 -49.54 27.94 50.03
C GLU A 66 -48.41 29.00 49.97
N LEU A 67 -48.43 30.01 50.86
CA LEU A 67 -47.42 31.06 50.93
C LEU A 67 -46.25 30.70 51.87
N GLU A 68 -45.02 31.08 51.48
CA GLU A 68 -43.83 31.00 52.36
C GLU A 68 -43.95 31.91 53.59
N ALA A 69 -43.24 31.58 54.66
CA ALA A 69 -43.41 32.19 55.99
C ALA A 69 -43.34 33.72 56.00
N ALA A 70 -42.48 34.34 55.19
CA ALA A 70 -42.36 35.80 55.11
C ALA A 70 -43.56 36.48 54.41
N ALA A 71 -44.09 35.86 53.35
CA ALA A 71 -45.26 36.36 52.62
C ALA A 71 -46.57 36.12 53.41
N ARG A 72 -46.63 35.00 54.14
CA ARG A 72 -47.75 34.67 55.06
C ARG A 72 -47.85 35.68 56.22
N ALA A 73 -46.72 36.12 56.76
CA ALA A 73 -46.68 37.16 57.78
C ALA A 73 -47.17 38.51 57.25
N ALA A 74 -46.75 38.91 56.04
CA ALA A 74 -47.22 40.14 55.39
C ALA A 74 -48.72 40.11 55.08
N LEU A 75 -49.28 38.97 54.65
CA LEU A 75 -50.72 38.77 54.45
C LEU A 75 -51.50 38.93 55.77
N LEU A 76 -51.01 38.34 56.86
CA LEU A 76 -51.64 38.47 58.18
C LEU A 76 -51.60 39.89 58.72
N ASP A 77 -50.53 40.64 58.46
CA ASP A 77 -50.42 42.04 58.89
C ASP A 77 -51.31 42.98 58.06
N ALA A 78 -51.41 42.75 56.74
CA ALA A 78 -52.37 43.45 55.89
C ALA A 78 -53.82 43.16 56.32
N LEU A 79 -54.15 41.89 56.57
CA LEU A 79 -55.49 41.49 57.02
C LEU A 79 -55.81 42.01 58.42
N ARG A 80 -54.82 42.15 59.32
CA ARG A 80 -55.01 42.76 60.65
C ARG A 80 -55.41 44.23 60.57
N ALA A 81 -54.93 44.95 59.56
CA ALA A 81 -55.31 46.34 59.34
C ALA A 81 -56.76 46.48 58.83
N GLU A 82 -57.30 45.45 58.15
CA GLU A 82 -58.65 45.44 57.58
C GLU A 82 -59.72 44.80 58.50
N ASP A 83 -59.45 43.62 59.07
CA ASP A 83 -60.29 42.94 60.06
C ASP A 83 -59.42 42.14 61.04
N ALA A 84 -59.12 42.78 62.19
CA ALA A 84 -58.28 42.20 63.24
C ALA A 84 -58.83 40.87 63.79
N THR A 85 -60.15 40.66 63.76
CA THR A 85 -60.80 39.43 64.23
C THR A 85 -60.57 38.29 63.25
N LEU A 86 -60.78 38.55 61.97
CA LEU A 86 -60.57 37.55 60.90
C LEU A 86 -59.09 37.18 60.78
N ALA A 87 -58.19 38.15 60.98
CA ALA A 87 -56.76 37.89 61.01
C ALA A 87 -56.30 37.11 62.26
N ALA A 88 -56.95 37.30 63.42
CA ALA A 88 -56.71 36.49 64.61
C ALA A 88 -57.23 35.05 64.44
N GLU A 89 -58.40 34.87 63.81
CA GLU A 89 -58.96 33.55 63.47
C GLU A 89 -58.07 32.80 62.46
N LEU A 90 -57.61 33.49 61.40
CA LEU A 90 -56.67 32.93 60.41
C LEU A 90 -55.30 32.60 61.03
N ALA A 91 -54.77 33.47 61.88
CA ALA A 91 -53.51 33.22 62.59
C ALA A 91 -53.62 32.02 63.56
N ALA A 92 -54.77 31.85 64.23
CA ALA A 92 -55.02 30.71 65.11
C ALA A 92 -55.11 29.38 64.32
N LEU A 93 -55.70 29.42 63.11
CA LEU A 93 -55.77 28.26 62.22
C LEU A 93 -54.40 27.87 61.66
N LEU A 94 -53.56 28.86 61.29
CA LEU A 94 -52.19 28.63 60.83
C LEU A 94 -51.25 28.16 61.97
N ALA A 95 -51.48 28.61 63.21
CA ALA A 95 -50.73 28.15 64.36
C ALA A 95 -51.08 26.69 64.77
N ALA A 96 -52.31 26.25 64.50
CA ALA A 96 -52.74 24.86 64.73
C ALA A 96 -52.10 23.87 63.73
N ASP A 97 -51.64 24.34 62.58
CA ASP A 97 -50.92 23.56 61.54
C ASP A 97 -49.43 23.33 61.88
N ALA A 98 -48.83 24.15 62.76
CA ALA A 98 -47.40 24.10 63.08
C ALA A 98 -47.00 22.97 64.08
N ALA A 99 -47.92 22.11 64.51
CA ALA A 99 -47.62 20.96 65.36
C ALA A 99 -47.31 19.71 64.50
N PRO A 100 -46.19 18.99 64.73
CA PRO A 100 -45.77 17.91 63.85
C PRO A 100 -46.69 16.68 63.99
N GLN A 101 -47.60 16.51 63.02
CA GLN A 101 -48.20 15.21 62.68
C GLN A 101 -48.02 14.93 61.17
N PRO A 102 -47.84 13.66 60.75
CA PRO A 102 -47.58 13.33 59.36
C PRO A 102 -48.86 13.49 58.54
N LEU A 103 -48.85 14.48 57.65
CA LEU A 103 -49.94 14.87 56.76
C LEU A 103 -49.86 14.09 55.44
N ILE A 104 -50.92 13.36 55.09
CA ILE A 104 -51.24 12.98 53.70
C ILE A 104 -52.74 13.17 53.52
N ASP A 105 -53.11 14.15 52.68
CA ASP A 105 -54.39 14.36 51.99
C ASP A 105 -55.69 14.14 52.78
N ALA A 106 -56.02 15.06 53.69
CA ALA A 106 -57.38 15.25 54.18
C ALA A 106 -57.87 16.68 53.85
N PRO A 107 -59.07 16.87 53.27
CA PRO A 107 -59.70 18.19 53.27
C PRO A 107 -60.00 18.60 54.72
N LEU A 108 -59.70 19.86 55.02
CA LEU A 108 -59.82 20.48 56.34
C LEU A 108 -61.32 20.58 56.73
N VAL A 109 -61.86 19.56 57.39
CA VAL A 109 -63.17 19.66 58.03
C VAL A 109 -63.00 20.48 59.32
N LEU A 110 -63.37 21.76 59.29
CA LEU A 110 -63.55 22.58 60.49
C LEU A 110 -64.53 21.84 61.45
N PRO A 111 -64.24 21.70 62.76
CA PRO A 111 -65.16 21.07 63.71
C PRO A 111 -66.22 22.08 64.15
N LEU A 112 -67.02 22.57 63.20
CA LEU A 112 -68.22 23.35 63.49
C LEU A 112 -69.41 22.39 63.41
N THR A 113 -69.97 22.11 64.59
CA THR A 113 -71.08 21.20 64.89
C THR A 113 -70.74 19.70 64.84
N ALA A 114 -70.86 19.07 66.01
CA ALA A 114 -70.75 17.64 66.17
C ALA A 114 -71.93 16.94 65.49
N GLY A 115 -71.63 16.31 64.36
CA GLY A 115 -72.46 15.31 63.70
C GLY A 115 -71.55 14.34 62.94
N THR A 116 -70.41 13.96 63.52
CA THR A 116 -69.57 12.89 63.01
C THR A 116 -70.42 11.63 62.90
N SER A 117 -70.58 11.09 61.69
CA SER A 117 -70.93 9.69 61.47
C SER A 117 -69.83 8.82 62.08
N MET A 118 -69.96 8.56 63.38
CA MET A 118 -69.12 7.67 64.17
C MET A 118 -69.48 6.24 63.80
N HIS A 119 -68.99 5.78 62.66
CA HIS A 119 -68.83 4.36 62.46
C HIS A 119 -67.55 3.90 63.16
N VAL A 120 -67.63 2.82 63.93
CA VAL A 120 -66.48 2.29 64.71
C VAL A 120 -66.18 0.87 64.25
N ALA A 121 -64.91 0.48 64.29
CA ALA A 121 -64.52 -0.91 64.06
C ALA A 121 -65.31 -1.87 64.97
N GLY A 122 -65.89 -2.91 64.38
CA GLY A 122 -66.79 -3.88 65.02
C GLY A 122 -68.28 -3.61 64.81
N GLU A 123 -68.68 -2.42 64.35
CA GLU A 123 -70.07 -2.11 64.02
C GLU A 123 -70.58 -2.93 62.83
N ARG A 124 -71.86 -3.31 62.84
CA ARG A 124 -72.51 -4.01 61.73
C ARG A 124 -73.29 -3.02 60.86
N VAL A 125 -72.98 -2.99 59.57
CA VAL A 125 -73.69 -2.21 58.53
C VAL A 125 -74.18 -3.19 57.45
N GLY A 126 -75.49 -3.38 57.36
CA GLY A 126 -76.07 -4.42 56.51
C GLY A 126 -75.61 -5.83 56.95
N PRO A 127 -75.22 -6.72 56.01
CA PRO A 127 -74.67 -8.03 56.34
C PRO A 127 -73.18 -8.01 56.71
N PHE A 128 -72.55 -6.83 56.79
CA PHE A 128 -71.11 -6.69 56.97
C PHE A 128 -70.73 -6.10 58.32
N ARG A 129 -69.64 -6.58 58.91
CA ARG A 129 -69.01 -6.05 60.12
C ARG A 129 -67.78 -5.23 59.73
N LEU A 130 -67.72 -3.97 60.17
CA LEU A 130 -66.60 -3.07 59.91
C LEU A 130 -65.34 -3.55 60.63
N VAL A 131 -64.22 -3.65 59.93
CA VAL A 131 -62.92 -4.10 60.48
C VAL A 131 -62.00 -2.91 60.72
N ARG A 132 -61.72 -2.10 59.68
CA ARG A 132 -60.87 -0.91 59.77
C ARG A 132 -61.19 0.08 58.65
N GLU A 133 -60.96 1.36 58.89
CA GLU A 133 -61.11 2.39 57.86
C GLU A 133 -60.01 2.21 56.78
N LEU A 134 -60.41 2.21 55.51
CA LEU A 134 -59.53 2.16 54.34
C LEU A 134 -59.22 3.56 53.81
N GLY A 135 -60.15 4.51 53.93
CA GLY A 135 -59.95 5.92 53.59
C GLY A 135 -61.23 6.74 53.65
N ARG A 136 -61.09 8.07 53.74
CA ARG A 136 -62.18 9.07 53.67
C ARG A 136 -62.05 9.94 52.44
N GLY A 137 -63.16 10.24 51.79
CA GLY A 137 -63.23 11.17 50.66
C GLY A 137 -64.52 11.98 50.64
N GLY A 138 -64.66 12.90 49.68
CA GLY A 138 -65.79 13.85 49.62
C GLY A 138 -67.18 13.24 49.45
N MET A 139 -67.28 11.94 49.11
CA MET A 139 -68.56 11.23 48.94
C MET A 139 -68.86 10.25 50.09
N GLY A 140 -67.93 10.05 51.04
CA GLY A 140 -68.13 9.08 52.11
C GLY A 140 -66.86 8.50 52.71
N VAL A 141 -67.03 7.53 53.61
CA VAL A 141 -65.94 6.76 54.22
C VAL A 141 -65.95 5.32 53.72
N VAL A 142 -64.78 4.79 53.37
CA VAL A 142 -64.59 3.41 52.91
C VAL A 142 -63.96 2.60 54.04
N TRP A 143 -64.57 1.47 54.37
CA TRP A 143 -64.13 0.54 55.39
C TRP A 143 -63.79 -0.81 54.78
N LEU A 144 -62.77 -1.49 55.32
CA LEU A 144 -62.65 -2.93 55.16
C LEU A 144 -63.71 -3.54 56.06
N ALA A 145 -64.56 -4.40 55.49
CA ALA A 145 -65.61 -5.08 56.23
C ALA A 145 -65.61 -6.58 55.89
N GLU A 146 -66.10 -7.39 56.83
CA GLU A 146 -66.22 -8.84 56.68
C GLU A 146 -67.70 -9.22 56.70
N ARG A 147 -68.10 -10.17 55.85
CA ARG A 147 -69.46 -10.72 55.91
C ARG A 147 -69.67 -11.40 57.26
N ASP A 148 -70.76 -11.04 57.94
CA ASP A 148 -71.08 -11.49 59.30
C ASP A 148 -72.22 -12.53 59.27
N ASP A 149 -72.14 -13.46 58.31
CA ASP A 149 -72.88 -14.71 58.23
C ASP A 149 -71.88 -15.87 58.33
N ARG A 150 -72.09 -16.79 59.28
CA ARG A 150 -71.07 -17.77 59.71
C ARG A 150 -70.76 -18.90 58.69
N GLU A 151 -71.04 -18.68 57.41
CA GLU A 151 -70.89 -19.66 56.33
C GLU A 151 -69.81 -19.28 55.31
N VAL A 152 -69.50 -17.99 55.09
CA VAL A 152 -68.50 -17.55 54.10
C VAL A 152 -67.62 -16.41 54.64
N HIS A 153 -66.32 -16.64 54.74
CA HIS A 153 -65.35 -15.57 55.04
C HIS A 153 -65.08 -14.73 53.78
N GLN A 154 -65.88 -13.69 53.55
CA GLN A 154 -65.67 -12.73 52.47
C GLN A 154 -65.33 -11.34 53.01
N GLN A 155 -64.19 -10.80 52.57
CA GLN A 155 -63.77 -9.42 52.84
C GLN A 155 -64.22 -8.50 51.70
N VAL A 156 -64.77 -7.34 52.04
CA VAL A 156 -65.27 -6.33 51.11
C VAL A 156 -64.77 -4.93 51.49
N ALA A 157 -64.64 -4.06 50.50
CA ALA A 157 -64.52 -2.62 50.70
C ALA A 157 -65.93 -2.02 50.77
N LEU A 158 -66.38 -1.67 51.96
CA LEU A 158 -67.70 -1.09 52.22
C LEU A 158 -67.62 0.43 52.21
N LYS A 159 -68.18 1.07 51.19
CA LYS A 159 -68.27 2.53 51.03
C LYS A 159 -69.59 3.04 51.62
N LEU A 160 -69.49 3.87 52.65
CA LEU A 160 -70.61 4.50 53.37
C LEU A 160 -70.76 5.94 52.88
N ILE A 161 -71.90 6.28 52.28
CA ILE A 161 -72.13 7.59 51.65
C ILE A 161 -72.54 8.62 52.70
N HIS A 162 -72.06 9.86 52.57
CA HIS A 162 -72.39 10.94 53.53
C HIS A 162 -73.90 11.29 53.56
N PRO A 163 -74.47 11.60 54.73
CA PRO A 163 -75.90 11.95 54.87
C PRO A 163 -76.34 13.21 54.12
N GLU A 164 -75.42 14.14 53.84
CA GLU A 164 -75.73 15.42 53.16
C GLU A 164 -76.06 15.26 51.66
N LEU A 165 -75.85 14.06 51.10
CA LEU A 165 -76.25 13.66 49.75
C LEU A 165 -77.58 12.85 49.73
N ASP A 166 -78.26 12.72 50.88
CA ASP A 166 -79.43 11.87 51.06
C ASP A 166 -80.73 12.51 50.53
N SER A 167 -80.99 12.38 49.23
CA SER A 167 -82.31 12.69 48.65
C SER A 167 -83.15 11.41 48.48
N ALA A 168 -84.47 11.52 48.62
CA ALA A 168 -85.40 10.44 48.30
C ALA A 168 -85.27 9.92 46.85
N PHE A 169 -84.73 10.78 45.96
CA PHE A 169 -84.44 10.51 44.56
C PHE A 169 -83.21 9.59 44.37
N ALA A 170 -82.13 9.83 45.14
CA ALA A 170 -80.93 8.97 45.17
C ALA A 170 -81.27 7.52 45.58
N ARG A 171 -82.16 7.34 46.56
CA ARG A 171 -82.56 6.01 47.08
C ARG A 171 -83.32 5.16 46.06
N HIS A 172 -84.08 5.77 45.15
CA HIS A 172 -84.85 5.05 44.14
C HIS A 172 -84.00 4.62 42.94
N ARG A 173 -83.03 5.45 42.54
CA ARG A 173 -82.10 5.18 41.43
C ARG A 173 -81.04 4.14 41.80
N LEU A 174 -80.52 4.16 43.03
CA LEU A 174 -79.58 3.14 43.55
C LEU A 174 -80.12 1.70 43.46
N ARG A 175 -81.44 1.52 43.70
CA ARG A 175 -82.10 0.20 43.59
C ARG A 175 -82.29 -0.25 42.13
N ARG A 176 -82.49 0.69 41.20
CA ARG A 176 -82.72 0.41 39.77
C ARG A 176 -81.41 0.13 39.02
N GLU A 177 -80.31 0.76 39.42
CA GLU A 177 -78.99 0.59 38.82
C GLU A 177 -78.12 -0.51 39.46
N ARG A 178 -78.56 -1.12 40.57
CA ARG A 178 -77.99 -2.37 41.12
C ARG A 178 -77.81 -3.44 40.05
N ALA A 179 -78.73 -3.56 39.09
CA ALA A 179 -78.66 -4.53 38.01
C ALA A 179 -77.61 -4.21 36.93
N ILE A 180 -77.20 -2.94 36.78
CA ILE A 180 -76.22 -2.49 35.79
C ILE A 180 -74.80 -2.70 36.34
N LEU A 181 -74.56 -2.26 37.58
CA LEU A 181 -73.25 -2.39 38.24
C LEU A 181 -72.91 -3.84 38.59
N ALA A 182 -73.89 -4.66 38.97
CA ALA A 182 -73.67 -6.10 39.22
C ALA A 182 -73.30 -6.90 37.95
N ARG A 183 -73.58 -6.37 36.74
CA ARG A 183 -73.23 -7.01 35.44
C ARG A 183 -71.85 -6.62 34.92
N LEU A 184 -71.12 -5.75 35.64
CA LEU A 184 -69.75 -5.37 35.33
C LEU A 184 -68.76 -6.38 35.91
N GLU A 185 -68.76 -7.59 35.37
CA GLU A 185 -67.74 -8.59 35.68
C GLU A 185 -66.60 -8.51 34.68
N HIS A 186 -65.44 -8.04 35.13
CA HIS A 186 -64.24 -7.94 34.31
C HIS A 186 -62.98 -8.15 35.16
N PRO A 187 -61.94 -8.84 34.65
CA PRO A 187 -60.71 -9.09 35.43
C PRO A 187 -60.02 -7.83 35.96
N HIS A 188 -60.23 -6.68 35.28
CA HIS A 188 -59.64 -5.40 35.64
C HIS A 188 -60.60 -4.39 36.30
N ILE A 189 -61.79 -4.81 36.70
CA ILE A 189 -62.77 -3.99 37.42
C ILE A 189 -63.05 -4.65 38.77
N ALA A 190 -63.12 -3.87 39.85
CA ALA A 190 -63.57 -4.37 41.14
C ALA A 190 -65.07 -4.67 41.07
N HIS A 191 -65.45 -5.90 41.39
CA HIS A 191 -66.84 -6.34 41.30
C HIS A 191 -67.70 -5.77 42.45
N LEU A 192 -68.94 -5.38 42.15
CA LEU A 192 -69.92 -4.98 43.16
C LEU A 192 -70.50 -6.22 43.85
N VAL A 193 -70.16 -6.42 45.12
CA VAL A 193 -70.59 -7.57 45.93
C VAL A 193 -72.03 -7.40 46.42
N ASP A 194 -72.38 -6.22 46.93
CA ASP A 194 -73.74 -5.93 47.43
C ASP A 194 -73.99 -4.42 47.55
N VAL A 195 -75.25 -4.02 47.68
CA VAL A 195 -75.65 -2.62 47.90
C VAL A 195 -76.90 -2.56 48.78
N GLY A 196 -76.94 -1.60 49.69
CA GLY A 196 -78.08 -1.45 50.57
C GLY A 196 -78.14 -0.11 51.27
N VAL A 197 -78.99 -0.05 52.29
CA VAL A 197 -79.18 1.11 53.15
C VAL A 197 -79.03 0.62 54.59
N ASP A 198 -78.34 1.38 55.44
CA ASP A 198 -78.15 1.02 56.84
C ASP A 198 -79.41 1.30 57.68
N ALA A 199 -79.39 0.93 58.97
CA ALA A 199 -80.51 1.14 59.88
C ALA A 199 -80.86 2.63 60.11
N ARG A 200 -79.97 3.56 59.70
CA ARG A 200 -80.13 5.01 59.79
C ARG A 200 -80.56 5.64 58.47
N GLY A 201 -80.84 4.86 57.44
CA GLY A 201 -81.27 5.37 56.13
C GLY A 201 -80.12 5.78 55.21
N SER A 202 -78.86 5.59 55.60
CA SER A 202 -77.69 5.96 54.78
C SER A 202 -77.32 4.86 53.79
N PRO A 203 -77.14 5.15 52.48
CA PRO A 203 -76.77 4.14 51.50
C PRO A 203 -75.32 3.67 51.65
N TRP A 204 -75.10 2.37 51.40
CA TRP A 204 -73.79 1.74 51.42
C TRP A 204 -73.59 0.84 50.20
N LEU A 205 -72.34 0.73 49.75
CA LEU A 205 -71.91 -0.09 48.61
C LEU A 205 -70.79 -1.03 49.07
N ALA A 206 -70.95 -2.33 48.87
CA ALA A 206 -69.93 -3.35 49.14
C ALA A 206 -69.24 -3.75 47.85
N LEU A 207 -67.95 -3.43 47.73
CA LEU A 207 -67.11 -3.72 46.57
C LEU A 207 -66.08 -4.80 46.91
N GLU A 208 -65.58 -5.50 45.90
CA GLU A 208 -64.42 -6.39 46.02
C GLU A 208 -63.26 -5.67 46.73
N TYR A 209 -62.77 -6.23 47.85
CA TYR A 209 -61.59 -5.67 48.50
C TYR A 209 -60.33 -6.04 47.72
N VAL A 210 -59.69 -5.03 47.13
CA VAL A 210 -58.43 -5.22 46.40
C VAL A 210 -57.26 -4.90 47.32
N SER A 211 -56.47 -5.92 47.67
CA SER A 211 -55.22 -5.77 48.41
C SER A 211 -54.10 -5.34 47.45
N GLY A 212 -53.85 -4.05 47.37
CA GLY A 212 -52.87 -3.48 46.45
C GLY A 212 -52.51 -2.03 46.78
N GLU A 213 -51.86 -1.38 45.84
CA GLU A 213 -51.48 0.04 45.91
C GLU A 213 -51.86 0.76 44.60
N PRO A 214 -52.01 2.10 44.60
CA PRO A 214 -52.24 2.87 43.38
C PRO A 214 -51.19 2.62 42.30
N ILE A 215 -51.60 2.63 41.02
CA ILE A 215 -50.75 2.26 39.88
C ILE A 215 -49.46 3.10 39.75
N THR A 216 -49.53 4.39 40.09
CA THR A 216 -48.38 5.31 40.07
C THR A 216 -47.39 5.00 41.20
N ASP A 217 -47.89 4.70 42.39
CA ASP A 217 -47.09 4.29 43.55
C ASP A 217 -46.42 2.94 43.30
N HIS A 218 -47.17 1.97 42.76
CA HIS A 218 -46.65 0.66 42.38
C HIS A 218 -45.48 0.79 41.40
N ALA A 219 -45.67 1.58 40.34
CA ALA A 219 -44.67 1.78 39.32
C ALA A 219 -43.41 2.49 39.85
N THR A 220 -43.58 3.44 40.76
CA THR A 220 -42.49 4.23 41.36
C THR A 220 -41.72 3.42 42.40
N ARG A 221 -42.43 2.80 43.35
CA ARG A 221 -41.85 1.96 44.43
C ARG A 221 -41.04 0.80 43.86
N ARG A 222 -41.58 0.10 42.85
CA ARG A 222 -40.90 -1.04 42.20
C ARG A 222 -39.96 -0.64 41.05
N ARG A 223 -39.79 0.67 40.79
CA ARG A 223 -38.95 1.21 39.71
C ARG A 223 -39.18 0.52 38.35
N LEU A 224 -40.45 0.29 38.00
CA LEU A 224 -40.81 -0.49 36.81
C LEU A 224 -40.30 0.17 35.51
N PRO A 225 -39.76 -0.61 34.55
CA PRO A 225 -39.40 -0.08 33.24
C PRO A 225 -40.63 0.37 32.47
N LEU A 226 -40.47 1.35 31.57
CA LEU A 226 -41.58 1.95 30.80
C LEU A 226 -42.46 0.92 30.10
N ALA A 227 -41.88 -0.14 29.53
CA ALA A 227 -42.65 -1.19 28.87
C ALA A 227 -43.64 -1.91 29.81
N ARG A 228 -43.25 -2.14 31.08
CA ARG A 228 -44.14 -2.75 32.09
C ARG A 228 -45.19 -1.77 32.59
N ARG A 229 -44.83 -0.48 32.71
CA ARG A 229 -45.79 0.59 33.04
C ARG A 229 -46.89 0.71 31.97
N ILE A 230 -46.50 0.71 30.69
CA ILE A 230 -47.42 0.70 29.56
C ILE A 230 -48.29 -0.57 29.56
N GLY A 231 -47.70 -1.73 29.86
CA GLY A 231 -48.45 -2.99 29.98
C GLY A 231 -49.55 -2.95 31.04
N LEU A 232 -49.27 -2.39 32.23
CA LEU A 232 -50.28 -2.17 33.26
C LEU A 232 -51.37 -1.20 32.78
N PHE A 233 -50.97 -0.08 32.16
CA PHE A 233 -51.91 0.91 31.65
C PHE A 233 -52.83 0.36 30.54
N ILE A 234 -52.34 -0.53 29.68
CA ILE A 234 -53.19 -1.25 28.70
C ILE A 234 -54.30 -2.04 29.41
N GLY A 235 -54.02 -2.62 30.58
CA GLY A 235 -55.05 -3.25 31.43
C GLY A 235 -56.12 -2.26 31.91
N VAL A 236 -55.73 -1.03 32.25
CA VAL A 236 -56.66 0.07 32.60
C VAL A 236 -57.53 0.43 31.40
N CYS A 237 -56.93 0.64 30.22
CA CYS A 237 -57.68 0.96 29.00
C CYS A 237 -58.72 -0.12 28.66
N ARG A 238 -58.37 -1.41 28.81
CA ARG A 238 -59.31 -2.52 28.60
C ARG A 238 -60.47 -2.50 29.60
N ALA A 239 -60.20 -2.17 30.87
CA ALA A 239 -61.23 -2.01 31.89
C ALA A 239 -62.21 -0.89 31.52
N VAL A 240 -61.69 0.28 31.14
CA VAL A 240 -62.51 1.44 30.74
C VAL A 240 -63.28 1.16 29.46
N GLN A 241 -62.65 0.54 28.45
CA GLN A 241 -63.32 0.13 27.22
C GLN A 241 -64.50 -0.80 27.48
N PHE A 242 -64.33 -1.77 28.39
CA PHE A 242 -65.39 -2.71 28.75
C PHE A 242 -66.61 -2.01 29.35
N ALA A 243 -66.40 -0.95 30.13
CA ALA A 243 -67.45 -0.10 30.66
C ALA A 243 -68.10 0.78 29.58
N HIS A 244 -67.31 1.42 28.71
CA HIS A 244 -67.81 2.22 27.59
C HIS A 244 -68.67 1.39 26.63
N ALA A 245 -68.33 0.12 26.39
CA ALA A 245 -69.14 -0.80 25.57
C ALA A 245 -70.53 -1.09 26.16
N ARG A 246 -70.73 -0.80 27.45
CA ARG A 246 -72.01 -0.89 28.16
C ARG A 246 -72.64 0.48 28.42
N LEU A 247 -72.16 1.52 27.72
CA LEU A 247 -72.60 2.91 27.80
C LEU A 247 -72.33 3.58 29.17
N ILE A 248 -71.35 3.07 29.93
CA ILE A 248 -70.98 3.61 31.24
C ILE A 248 -69.70 4.43 31.12
N VAL A 249 -69.78 5.73 31.38
CA VAL A 249 -68.63 6.65 31.48
C VAL A 249 -68.20 6.75 32.95
N HIS A 250 -66.91 6.83 33.24
CA HIS A 250 -66.38 6.73 34.61
C HIS A 250 -66.42 8.04 35.40
N HIS A 251 -66.22 9.20 34.74
CA HIS A 251 -66.32 10.57 35.29
C HIS A 251 -65.19 11.02 36.24
N ASP A 252 -64.57 10.12 37.02
CA ASP A 252 -63.47 10.46 37.95
C ASP A 252 -62.26 9.51 37.82
N LEU A 253 -61.71 9.39 36.61
CA LEU A 253 -60.50 8.58 36.39
C LEU A 253 -59.25 9.29 36.92
N LYS A 254 -58.61 8.67 37.93
CA LYS A 254 -57.38 9.16 38.55
C LYS A 254 -56.53 7.99 39.09
N PRO A 255 -55.22 8.17 39.33
CA PRO A 255 -54.34 7.09 39.76
C PRO A 255 -54.78 6.39 41.04
N SER A 256 -55.38 7.12 42.00
CA SER A 256 -55.88 6.55 43.25
C SER A 256 -57.12 5.67 43.08
N ASN A 257 -57.75 5.64 41.91
CA ASN A 257 -58.85 4.72 41.61
C ASN A 257 -58.36 3.45 40.88
N VAL A 258 -57.08 3.37 40.53
CA VAL A 258 -56.46 2.26 39.79
C VAL A 258 -55.46 1.53 40.68
N PHE A 259 -55.81 0.35 41.15
CA PHE A 259 -54.96 -0.45 42.03
C PHE A 259 -54.21 -1.55 41.27
N VAL A 260 -53.02 -1.88 41.77
CA VAL A 260 -52.25 -3.03 41.32
C VAL A 260 -52.03 -3.95 42.50
N ASP A 261 -52.45 -5.20 42.35
CA ASP A 261 -52.30 -6.23 43.38
C ASP A 261 -50.87 -6.77 43.47
N ALA A 262 -50.62 -7.67 44.43
CA ALA A 262 -49.32 -8.29 44.62
C ALA A 262 -48.83 -9.11 43.40
N HIS A 263 -49.76 -9.62 42.58
CA HIS A 263 -49.49 -10.42 41.38
C HIS A 263 -49.29 -9.55 40.12
N GLY A 264 -49.49 -8.23 40.23
CA GLY A 264 -49.33 -7.29 39.13
C GLY A 264 -50.59 -7.16 38.26
N ALA A 265 -51.75 -7.63 38.72
CA ALA A 265 -53.01 -7.41 38.04
C ALA A 265 -53.58 -6.04 38.41
N VAL A 266 -54.10 -5.34 37.40
CA VAL A 266 -54.72 -4.02 37.55
C VAL A 266 -56.20 -4.18 37.88
N LYS A 267 -56.71 -3.39 38.82
CA LYS A 267 -58.12 -3.34 39.21
C LYS A 267 -58.57 -1.87 39.34
N LEU A 268 -59.60 -1.51 38.60
CA LEU A 268 -60.26 -0.20 38.68
C LEU A 268 -61.38 -0.28 39.72
N LEU A 269 -61.31 0.56 40.76
CA LEU A 269 -62.10 0.38 41.98
C LEU A 269 -63.45 1.10 42.00
N ASP A 270 -63.56 2.29 41.39
CA ASP A 270 -64.66 3.22 41.72
C ASP A 270 -65.32 3.80 40.47
N PHE A 271 -66.32 3.10 39.91
CA PHE A 271 -67.11 3.61 38.79
C PHE A 271 -68.13 4.63 39.28
N GLY A 272 -67.81 5.92 39.14
CA GLY A 272 -68.76 7.01 38.85
C GLY A 272 -70.09 7.05 39.62
N VAL A 273 -70.14 6.63 40.89
CA VAL A 273 -71.36 6.66 41.73
C VAL A 273 -71.99 8.07 41.81
N ALA A 274 -71.22 9.11 41.50
CA ALA A 274 -71.69 10.50 41.40
C ALA A 274 -72.66 10.76 40.23
N ALA A 275 -72.46 10.15 39.05
CA ALA A 275 -73.34 10.35 37.90
C ALA A 275 -74.73 9.69 38.11
N LEU A 276 -74.73 8.60 38.87
CA LEU A 276 -75.91 7.90 39.38
C LEU A 276 -76.75 8.74 40.37
N LEU A 277 -76.15 9.76 40.97
CA LEU A 277 -76.73 10.57 42.05
C LEU A 277 -76.98 12.04 41.65
N ASP A 278 -76.61 12.43 40.44
CA ASP A 278 -76.76 13.81 39.94
C ASP A 278 -78.21 14.10 39.48
N PRO A 279 -78.92 15.05 40.10
CA PRO A 279 -80.28 15.42 39.69
C PRO A 279 -80.37 15.98 38.26
N ALA A 280 -79.26 16.47 37.70
CA ALA A 280 -79.24 17.17 36.41
C ALA A 280 -79.20 16.25 35.18
N ALA A 281 -79.03 14.93 35.35
CA ALA A 281 -78.82 14.01 34.23
C ALA A 281 -80.07 13.73 33.36
N ASP A 282 -81.28 14.09 33.81
CA ASP A 282 -82.54 13.88 33.06
C ASP A 282 -83.17 15.17 32.50
N ALA A 283 -82.57 16.35 32.74
CA ALA A 283 -83.07 17.61 32.16
C ALA A 283 -82.49 17.79 30.75
N GLY A 284 -83.20 17.27 29.74
CA GLY A 284 -83.03 17.72 28.37
C GLY A 284 -83.23 19.23 28.31
N ASP A 285 -82.20 19.93 27.87
CA ASP A 285 -82.13 21.38 27.63
C ASP A 285 -82.47 22.31 28.82
N ALA A 286 -81.47 23.11 29.21
CA ALA A 286 -81.51 24.24 30.16
C ALA A 286 -81.26 23.94 31.66
N ALA A 287 -79.96 23.83 32.02
CA ALA A 287 -79.44 24.22 33.33
C ALA A 287 -78.09 24.93 33.15
N GLY A 288 -77.89 26.07 33.83
CA GLY A 288 -76.71 26.95 33.69
C GLY A 288 -75.40 26.40 34.26
N PRO A 289 -74.27 27.13 34.10
CA PRO A 289 -72.92 26.61 34.32
C PRO A 289 -72.62 26.48 35.82
N GLY A 290 -72.84 25.29 36.37
CA GLY A 290 -72.37 24.85 37.67
C GLY A 290 -71.43 23.65 37.51
N ILE A 291 -70.29 23.66 38.20
CA ILE A 291 -69.40 22.49 38.24
C ILE A 291 -70.18 21.34 38.88
N ALA A 292 -70.43 20.27 38.13
CA ALA A 292 -71.05 19.06 38.66
C ALA A 292 -70.28 18.60 39.90
N SER A 293 -70.98 18.48 41.03
CA SER A 293 -70.39 18.03 42.30
C SER A 293 -69.81 16.63 42.12
N GLY A 294 -68.49 16.50 42.20
CA GLY A 294 -67.81 15.19 42.16
C GLY A 294 -66.62 15.04 41.20
N VAL A 295 -66.23 16.07 40.44
CA VAL A 295 -65.04 16.02 39.57
C VAL A 295 -63.79 16.41 40.34
N THR A 296 -62.73 15.58 40.29
CA THR A 296 -61.40 15.97 40.77
C THR A 296 -60.78 16.99 39.78
N PRO A 297 -60.59 18.29 40.13
CA PRO A 297 -60.20 19.32 39.16
C PRO A 297 -58.86 19.06 38.45
N ALA A 298 -57.97 18.26 39.04
CA ALA A 298 -56.65 17.94 38.49
C ALA A 298 -56.66 16.96 37.30
N TYR A 299 -57.75 16.20 37.10
CA TYR A 299 -57.89 15.22 36.00
C TYR A 299 -59.08 15.53 35.07
N ALA A 300 -59.75 16.66 35.29
CA ALA A 300 -60.91 17.08 34.51
C ALA A 300 -60.52 17.43 33.06
N ALA A 301 -61.32 16.97 32.10
CA ALA A 301 -61.16 17.35 30.71
C ALA A 301 -61.55 18.83 30.48
N PRO A 302 -61.02 19.50 29.44
CA PRO A 302 -61.34 20.89 29.13
C PRO A 302 -62.84 21.19 28.99
N GLU A 303 -63.62 20.25 28.46
CA GLU A 303 -65.08 20.33 28.41
C GLU A 303 -65.73 20.28 29.81
N GLN A 304 -65.24 19.42 30.71
CA GLN A 304 -65.76 19.32 32.08
C GLN A 304 -65.41 20.58 32.90
N LEU A 305 -64.24 21.18 32.66
CA LEU A 305 -63.86 22.47 33.27
C LEU A 305 -64.74 23.64 32.78
N ARG A 306 -65.35 23.52 31.60
CA ARG A 306 -66.32 24.47 31.04
C ARG A 306 -67.76 24.20 31.48
N GLY A 307 -68.00 23.15 32.27
CA GLY A 307 -69.33 22.74 32.73
C GLY A 307 -70.11 21.89 31.73
N GLU A 308 -69.48 21.36 30.67
CA GLU A 308 -70.11 20.42 29.74
C GLU A 308 -70.15 18.99 30.32
N PRO A 309 -71.12 18.14 29.93
CA PRO A 309 -71.24 16.78 30.44
C PRO A 309 -70.04 15.91 30.06
N ALA A 310 -69.64 15.02 30.97
CA ALA A 310 -68.57 14.06 30.72
C ALA A 310 -68.97 13.06 29.63
N THR A 311 -68.05 12.76 28.72
CA THR A 311 -68.24 11.78 27.64
C THR A 311 -67.12 10.75 27.63
N VAL A 312 -67.23 9.74 26.75
CA VAL A 312 -66.12 8.81 26.46
C VAL A 312 -64.82 9.58 26.17
N ALA A 313 -64.88 10.70 25.43
CA ALA A 313 -63.72 11.51 25.11
C ALA A 313 -63.10 12.18 26.35
N SER A 314 -63.91 12.49 27.37
CA SER A 314 -63.46 13.03 28.65
C SER A 314 -62.70 11.97 29.47
N ASP A 315 -63.18 10.72 29.48
CA ASP A 315 -62.46 9.60 30.08
C ASP A 315 -61.12 9.31 29.34
N ILE A 316 -61.09 9.45 28.00
CA ILE A 316 -59.83 9.31 27.23
C ILE A 316 -58.82 10.38 27.60
N TYR A 317 -59.27 11.61 27.88
CA TYR A 317 -58.39 12.68 28.34
C TYR A 317 -57.83 12.38 29.74
N ALA A 318 -58.69 11.94 30.67
CA ALA A 318 -58.28 11.54 32.01
C ALA A 318 -57.31 10.34 31.98
N LEU A 319 -57.56 9.34 31.13
CA LEU A 319 -56.63 8.25 30.84
C LEU A 319 -55.29 8.78 30.30
N GLY A 320 -55.32 9.78 29.42
CA GLY A 320 -54.13 10.46 28.93
C GLY A 320 -53.29 11.08 30.05
N LEU A 321 -53.94 11.69 31.06
CA LEU A 321 -53.27 12.29 32.22
C LEU A 321 -52.70 11.22 33.17
N VAL A 322 -53.44 10.14 33.39
CA VAL A 322 -52.96 8.98 34.15
C VAL A 322 -51.73 8.36 33.47
N LEU A 323 -51.78 8.18 32.14
CA LEU A 323 -50.65 7.69 31.36
C LEU A 323 -49.45 8.65 31.43
N PHE A 324 -49.71 9.96 31.33
CA PHE A 324 -48.68 10.98 31.43
C PHE A 324 -47.92 10.86 32.75
N GLU A 325 -48.65 10.87 33.86
CA GLU A 325 -48.08 10.75 35.21
C GLU A 325 -47.38 9.41 35.41
N LEU A 326 -47.93 8.32 34.87
CA LEU A 326 -47.30 7.00 34.95
C LEU A 326 -45.96 6.94 34.19
N LEU A 327 -45.83 7.66 33.08
CA LEU A 327 -44.61 7.70 32.25
C LEU A 327 -43.56 8.68 32.77
N THR A 328 -43.96 9.83 33.29
CA THR A 328 -43.05 10.90 33.73
C THR A 328 -42.75 10.85 35.23
N GLY A 329 -43.69 10.35 36.04
CA GLY A 329 -43.70 10.47 37.50
C GLY A 329 -44.18 11.83 38.00
N ALA A 330 -44.68 12.69 37.12
CA ALA A 330 -45.15 14.04 37.45
C ALA A 330 -46.38 14.43 36.63
N ARG A 331 -47.24 15.28 37.18
CA ARG A 331 -48.39 15.83 36.45
C ARG A 331 -47.97 16.89 35.44
N PRO A 332 -48.70 17.08 34.33
CA PRO A 332 -48.38 18.15 33.37
C PRO A 332 -48.52 19.55 33.97
N TRP A 333 -49.42 19.73 34.95
CA TRP A 333 -49.62 20.96 35.70
C TRP A 333 -49.37 20.71 37.20
N PRO A 334 -48.61 21.58 37.90
CA PRO A 334 -48.37 21.46 39.34
C PRO A 334 -49.67 21.53 40.19
N PRO A 335 -49.67 20.98 41.41
CA PRO A 335 -50.77 21.17 42.36
C PRO A 335 -51.13 22.66 42.51
N GLY A 336 -52.44 22.98 42.55
CA GLY A 336 -52.94 24.36 42.65
C GLY A 336 -52.93 25.17 41.34
N GLN A 337 -52.18 24.75 40.31
CA GLN A 337 -52.16 25.43 39.02
C GLN A 337 -53.11 24.77 38.01
N ARG A 338 -53.98 25.58 37.40
CA ARG A 338 -54.85 25.18 36.28
C ARG A 338 -54.28 25.72 34.97
N PRO A 339 -54.53 25.07 33.81
CA PRO A 339 -54.24 25.70 32.53
C PRO A 339 -54.97 27.06 32.47
N ARG A 340 -54.23 28.14 32.17
CA ARG A 340 -54.79 29.50 32.08
C ARG A 340 -55.85 29.61 30.98
N ASP A 341 -55.76 28.74 29.98
CA ASP A 341 -56.70 28.55 28.90
C ASP A 341 -57.03 27.05 28.79
N PRO A 342 -58.30 26.61 28.88
CA PRO A 342 -58.71 25.22 28.66
C PRO A 342 -58.28 24.65 27.31
N ALA A 343 -57.97 25.50 26.32
CA ALA A 343 -57.43 25.08 25.02
C ALA A 343 -55.91 24.81 25.03
N GLN A 344 -55.20 25.07 26.13
CA GLN A 344 -53.76 24.87 26.23
C GLN A 344 -53.40 23.38 26.27
N ALA A 345 -52.63 22.92 25.28
CA ALA A 345 -52.10 21.56 25.27
C ALA A 345 -51.03 21.37 26.38
N PRO A 346 -50.97 20.20 27.03
CA PRO A 346 -49.95 19.91 28.03
C PRO A 346 -48.53 19.88 27.44
N PRO A 347 -47.50 20.14 28.26
CA PRO A 347 -46.11 19.99 27.84
C PRO A 347 -45.80 18.57 27.35
N GLN A 348 -44.84 18.42 26.43
CA GLN A 348 -44.38 17.10 25.98
C GLN A 348 -43.74 16.31 27.13
N ALA A 349 -44.17 15.07 27.34
CA ALA A 349 -43.68 14.22 28.42
C ALA A 349 -42.16 14.01 28.36
N SER A 350 -41.58 13.89 27.16
CA SER A 350 -40.13 13.76 26.99
C SER A 350 -39.31 14.96 27.50
N ARG A 351 -39.92 16.15 27.61
CA ARG A 351 -39.27 17.36 28.13
C ARG A 351 -39.27 17.45 29.65
N MET A 352 -40.15 16.70 30.32
CA MET A 352 -40.31 16.71 31.78
C MET A 352 -39.48 15.64 32.50
N VAL A 353 -38.72 14.84 31.75
CA VAL A 353 -37.90 13.76 32.31
C VAL A 353 -36.41 13.95 32.01
N ASP A 354 -35.58 13.18 32.73
CA ASP A 354 -34.14 13.11 32.53
C ASP A 354 -33.74 12.66 31.11
N ALA A 355 -32.46 12.82 30.78
CA ALA A 355 -31.95 12.50 29.44
C ALA A 355 -32.12 11.01 29.06
N ALA A 356 -32.13 10.10 30.03
CA ALA A 356 -32.25 8.67 29.80
C ALA A 356 -33.68 8.28 29.40
N ARG A 357 -34.69 8.75 30.13
CA ARG A 357 -36.11 8.52 29.83
C ARG A 357 -36.60 9.35 28.65
N ARG A 358 -36.02 10.54 28.42
CA ARG A 358 -36.35 11.39 27.27
C ARG A 358 -36.22 10.66 25.94
N ARG A 359 -35.15 9.86 25.75
CA ARG A 359 -34.93 9.11 24.50
C ARG A 359 -35.98 8.00 24.29
N ALA A 360 -36.52 7.44 25.37
CA ALA A 360 -37.53 6.40 25.30
C ALA A 360 -38.95 6.96 25.09
N LEU A 361 -39.25 8.15 25.62
CA LEU A 361 -40.55 8.81 25.45
C LEU A 361 -40.67 9.58 24.13
N ARG A 362 -39.55 10.11 23.61
CA ARG A 362 -39.54 10.95 22.40
C ARG A 362 -40.00 10.16 21.17
N GLY A 363 -40.95 10.72 20.44
CA GLY A 363 -41.49 10.13 19.19
C GLY A 363 -42.87 9.54 19.41
N ASP A 364 -42.99 8.21 19.38
CA ASP A 364 -44.28 7.51 19.41
C ASP A 364 -45.09 7.81 20.69
N LEU A 365 -44.47 7.79 21.88
CA LEU A 365 -45.20 7.99 23.15
C LEU A 365 -45.63 9.45 23.35
N ASP A 366 -44.78 10.42 22.98
CA ASP A 366 -45.19 11.84 22.94
C ASP A 366 -46.35 12.07 21.97
N ALA A 367 -46.35 11.41 20.80
CA ALA A 367 -47.45 11.51 19.83
C ALA A 367 -48.74 10.88 20.38
N ILE A 368 -48.64 9.72 21.03
CA ILE A 368 -49.79 9.04 21.65
C ILE A 368 -50.40 9.92 22.74
N LEU A 369 -49.57 10.50 23.63
CA LEU A 369 -50.01 11.42 24.67
C LEU A 369 -50.62 12.70 24.10
N ALA A 370 -50.01 13.30 23.08
CA ALA A 370 -50.53 14.50 22.43
C ALA A 370 -51.92 14.26 21.81
N LYS A 371 -52.15 13.07 21.24
CA LYS A 371 -53.46 12.69 20.71
C LYS A 371 -54.48 12.44 21.82
N ALA A 372 -54.11 11.72 22.89
CA ALA A 372 -55.02 11.48 24.01
C ALA A 372 -55.41 12.77 24.76
N LEU A 373 -54.47 13.71 24.89
CA LEU A 373 -54.61 14.98 25.62
C LEU A 373 -54.98 16.16 24.71
N ALA A 374 -55.51 15.90 23.51
CA ALA A 374 -55.90 16.96 22.59
C ALA A 374 -57.01 17.83 23.22
N PRO A 375 -56.94 19.17 23.15
CA PRO A 375 -57.93 20.04 23.77
C PRO A 375 -59.36 19.82 23.24
N ARG A 376 -59.51 19.53 21.94
CA ARG A 376 -60.80 19.19 21.33
C ARG A 376 -61.08 17.69 21.46
N ALA A 377 -62.29 17.34 21.91
CA ALA A 377 -62.72 15.95 22.06
C ALA A 377 -62.61 15.11 20.77
N ALA A 378 -62.91 15.71 19.60
CA ALA A 378 -62.89 15.03 18.30
C ALA A 378 -61.48 14.62 17.82
N ASP A 379 -60.43 15.26 18.33
CA ASP A 379 -59.04 14.95 17.94
C ASP A 379 -58.42 13.84 18.78
N ARG A 380 -59.14 13.36 19.80
CA ARG A 380 -58.73 12.29 20.71
C ARG A 380 -58.97 10.91 20.09
N TYR A 381 -58.54 9.87 20.80
CA TYR A 381 -58.88 8.50 20.42
C TYR A 381 -60.38 8.28 20.52
N ALA A 382 -60.96 7.59 19.54
CA ALA A 382 -62.39 7.30 19.51
C ALA A 382 -62.81 6.37 20.66
N SER A 383 -61.89 5.54 21.18
CA SER A 383 -62.15 4.59 22.25
C SER A 383 -60.89 4.25 23.05
N ALA A 384 -61.06 3.70 24.25
CA ALA A 384 -59.93 3.31 25.10
C ALA A 384 -59.16 2.13 24.49
N GLU A 385 -59.81 1.29 23.69
CA GLU A 385 -59.15 0.24 22.92
C GLU A 385 -58.19 0.80 21.88
N THR A 386 -58.58 1.84 21.13
CA THR A 386 -57.69 2.41 20.09
C THR A 386 -56.45 3.07 20.69
N LEU A 387 -56.55 3.61 21.91
CA LEU A 387 -55.39 4.08 22.69
C LEU A 387 -54.51 2.90 23.13
N ALA A 388 -55.11 1.81 23.62
CA ALA A 388 -54.39 0.60 24.02
C ALA A 388 -53.66 -0.08 22.85
N GLU A 389 -54.30 -0.16 21.69
CA GLU A 389 -53.71 -0.69 20.46
C GLU A 389 -52.47 0.11 20.06
N ASP A 390 -52.49 1.43 20.20
CA ASP A 390 -51.38 2.26 19.79
C ASP A 390 -50.16 2.12 20.71
N LEU A 391 -50.42 1.95 22.00
CA LEU A 391 -49.42 1.58 22.99
C LEU A 391 -48.85 0.18 22.72
N GLN A 392 -49.69 -0.78 22.33
CA GLN A 392 -49.25 -2.13 21.96
C GLN A 392 -48.38 -2.11 20.68
N ARG A 393 -48.73 -1.28 19.70
CA ARG A 393 -47.92 -1.04 18.50
C ARG A 393 -46.55 -0.48 18.86
N HIS A 394 -46.48 0.46 19.80
CA HIS A 394 -45.21 0.97 20.31
C HIS A 394 -44.34 -0.14 20.93
N LEU A 395 -44.91 -0.95 21.83
CA LEU A 395 -44.19 -2.06 22.50
C LEU A 395 -43.67 -3.12 21.51
N THR A 396 -44.47 -3.43 20.49
CA THR A 396 -44.13 -4.42 19.46
C THR A 396 -43.35 -3.84 18.27
N ARG A 397 -42.97 -2.55 18.34
CA ARG A 397 -42.26 -1.80 17.29
C ARG A 397 -43.00 -1.77 15.95
N HIS A 398 -44.33 -1.80 15.97
CA HIS A 398 -45.14 -1.48 14.80
C HIS A 398 -45.31 0.05 14.66
N PRO A 399 -45.59 0.55 13.45
CA PRO A 399 -45.99 1.94 13.25
C PRO A 399 -47.23 2.29 14.08
N VAL A 400 -47.15 3.39 14.85
CA VAL A 400 -48.26 3.91 15.67
C VAL A 400 -49.22 4.77 14.84
N LEU A 401 -50.51 4.76 15.18
CA LEU A 401 -51.61 5.53 14.60
C LEU A 401 -51.52 7.03 14.92
N ALA A 402 -50.91 7.40 16.06
CA ALA A 402 -50.68 8.78 16.44
C ALA A 402 -49.71 9.54 15.51
N HIS A 403 -48.87 8.83 14.74
CA HIS A 403 -47.90 9.43 13.85
C HIS A 403 -48.38 9.40 12.39
N ARG A 404 -48.18 10.49 11.62
CA ARG A 404 -48.37 10.46 10.16
C ARG A 404 -47.36 9.48 9.54
N ALA A 405 -47.83 8.40 8.93
CA ALA A 405 -46.96 7.32 8.46
C ALA A 405 -46.12 7.73 7.23
N SER A 406 -44.83 8.03 7.42
CA SER A 406 -43.88 8.24 6.31
C SER A 406 -43.23 6.92 5.87
N ARG A 407 -42.82 6.82 4.59
CA ARG A 407 -42.12 5.63 4.05
C ARG A 407 -40.85 5.30 4.85
N GLY A 408 -40.09 6.34 5.24
CA GLY A 408 -38.88 6.21 6.06
C GLY A 408 -39.15 5.71 7.49
N TYR A 409 -40.20 6.20 8.14
CA TYR A 409 -40.59 5.74 9.49
C TYR A 409 -40.94 4.24 9.49
N ARG A 410 -41.71 3.78 8.50
CA ARG A 410 -42.07 2.34 8.36
C ARG A 410 -40.84 1.47 8.07
N ALA A 411 -39.93 1.93 7.20
CA ALA A 411 -38.69 1.22 6.90
C ALA A 411 -37.78 1.12 8.13
N GLY A 412 -37.68 2.18 8.94
CA GLY A 412 -36.95 2.18 10.21
C GLY A 412 -37.50 1.16 11.21
N LYS A 413 -38.83 1.09 11.38
CA LYS A 413 -39.48 0.08 12.24
C LYS A 413 -39.25 -1.35 11.72
N PHE A 414 -39.28 -1.55 10.40
CA PHE A 414 -38.99 -2.85 9.78
C PHE A 414 -37.54 -3.31 10.04
N LEU A 415 -36.56 -2.43 9.84
CA LEU A 415 -35.14 -2.70 10.12
C LEU A 415 -34.91 -3.02 11.60
N GLN A 416 -35.57 -2.31 12.52
CA GLN A 416 -35.48 -2.60 13.96
C GLN A 416 -36.10 -3.95 14.37
N ARG A 417 -37.06 -4.46 13.58
CA ARG A 417 -37.71 -5.76 13.82
C ARG A 417 -36.91 -6.93 13.23
N HIS A 418 -36.24 -6.73 12.10
CA HIS A 418 -35.51 -7.79 11.38
C HIS A 418 -33.98 -7.56 11.32
N ARG A 419 -33.38 -7.03 12.39
CA ARG A 419 -31.95 -6.62 12.40
C ARG A 419 -30.99 -7.71 11.93
N LEU A 420 -31.16 -8.96 12.40
CA LEU A 420 -30.31 -10.08 12.01
C LEU A 420 -30.48 -10.46 10.53
N GLY A 421 -31.72 -10.51 10.04
CA GLY A 421 -32.02 -10.80 8.63
C GLY A 421 -31.47 -9.73 7.70
N SER A 422 -31.66 -8.44 8.03
CA SER A 422 -31.14 -7.34 7.23
C SER A 422 -29.60 -7.28 7.20
N LEU A 423 -28.93 -7.61 8.31
CA LEU A 423 -27.47 -7.70 8.36
C LEU A 423 -26.94 -8.89 7.53
N ALA A 424 -27.60 -10.05 7.59
CA ALA A 424 -27.23 -11.22 6.79
C ALA A 424 -27.37 -10.94 5.29
N THR A 425 -28.48 -10.33 4.85
CA THR A 425 -28.67 -9.93 3.44
C THR A 425 -27.59 -8.95 2.97
N LEU A 426 -27.22 -7.97 3.80
CA LEU A 426 -26.18 -7.01 3.47
C LEU A 426 -24.79 -7.68 3.36
N ALA A 427 -24.47 -8.60 4.27
CA ALA A 427 -23.21 -9.35 4.23
C ALA A 427 -23.12 -10.24 2.98
N ILE A 428 -24.21 -10.93 2.61
CA ILE A 428 -24.28 -11.72 1.38
C ILE A 428 -24.09 -10.84 0.15
N ALA A 429 -24.77 -9.68 0.08
CA ALA A 429 -24.63 -8.75 -1.04
C ALA A 429 -23.18 -8.22 -1.16
N ALA A 430 -22.55 -7.87 -0.03
CA ALA A 430 -21.15 -7.45 -0.02
C ALA A 430 -20.20 -8.58 -0.47
N ALA A 431 -20.42 -9.81 0.00
CA ALA A 431 -19.63 -10.97 -0.41
C ALA A 431 -19.76 -11.26 -1.92
N VAL A 432 -20.97 -11.14 -2.48
CA VAL A 432 -21.21 -11.29 -3.93
C VAL A 432 -20.51 -10.18 -4.72
N LEU A 433 -20.57 -8.93 -4.26
CA LEU A 433 -19.89 -7.81 -4.93
C LEU A 433 -18.37 -7.96 -4.91
N VAL A 434 -17.80 -8.35 -3.76
CA VAL A 434 -16.36 -8.62 -3.64
C VAL A 434 -15.97 -9.80 -4.52
N GLY A 435 -16.76 -10.88 -4.52
CA GLY A 435 -16.55 -12.05 -5.39
C GLY A 435 -16.61 -11.69 -6.88
N ALA A 436 -17.58 -10.89 -7.30
CA ALA A 436 -17.72 -10.42 -8.68
C ALA A 436 -16.55 -9.50 -9.09
N ALA A 437 -16.12 -8.60 -8.21
CA ALA A 437 -14.96 -7.74 -8.45
C ALA A 437 -13.66 -8.55 -8.59
N ALA A 438 -13.46 -9.53 -7.71
CA ALA A 438 -12.31 -10.45 -7.78
C ALA A 438 -12.34 -11.29 -9.07
N ALA A 439 -13.50 -11.82 -9.45
CA ALA A 439 -13.67 -12.58 -10.69
C ALA A 439 -13.39 -11.73 -11.94
N LEU A 440 -13.88 -10.49 -12.00
CA LEU A 440 -13.61 -9.57 -13.11
C LEU A 440 -12.13 -9.17 -13.18
N TRP A 441 -11.48 -8.96 -12.04
CA TRP A 441 -10.06 -8.68 -11.96
C TRP A 441 -9.23 -9.88 -12.45
N GLN A 442 -9.57 -11.09 -11.99
CA GLN A 442 -8.93 -12.34 -12.40
C GLN A 442 -9.14 -12.61 -13.90
N ALA A 443 -10.34 -12.38 -14.42
CA ALA A 443 -10.63 -12.52 -15.86
C ALA A 443 -9.80 -11.55 -16.71
N ARG A 444 -9.61 -10.30 -16.27
CA ARG A 444 -8.73 -9.34 -16.97
C ARG A 444 -7.27 -9.79 -17.00
N ILE A 445 -6.77 -10.33 -15.88
CA ILE A 445 -5.40 -10.87 -15.81
C ILE A 445 -5.26 -12.07 -16.76
N ALA A 446 -6.21 -13.01 -16.70
CA ALA A 446 -6.21 -14.19 -17.56
C ALA A 446 -6.25 -13.80 -19.05
N ASN A 447 -7.07 -12.81 -19.43
CA ASN A 447 -7.16 -12.37 -20.83
C ASN A 447 -5.85 -11.72 -21.33
N ARG A 448 -5.18 -10.92 -20.49
CA ARG A 448 -3.85 -10.37 -20.82
C ARG A 448 -2.79 -11.46 -20.95
N GLN A 449 -2.81 -12.46 -20.07
CA GLN A 449 -1.90 -13.60 -20.18
C GLN A 449 -2.18 -14.44 -21.43
N ALA A 450 -3.45 -14.66 -21.78
CA ALA A 450 -3.85 -15.36 -22.99
C ALA A 450 -3.37 -14.62 -24.25
N GLN A 451 -3.60 -13.30 -24.35
CA GLN A 451 -3.10 -12.49 -25.47
C GLN A 451 -1.57 -12.55 -25.61
N ARG A 452 -0.83 -12.50 -24.49
CA ARG A 452 0.63 -12.66 -24.51
C ARG A 452 1.05 -14.05 -25.00
N ALA A 453 0.41 -15.10 -24.49
CA ALA A 453 0.69 -16.47 -24.90
C ALA A 453 0.40 -16.69 -26.39
N GLU A 454 -0.72 -16.15 -26.89
CA GLU A 454 -1.10 -16.18 -28.30
C GLU A 454 -0.07 -15.45 -29.17
N ALA A 455 0.39 -14.26 -28.74
CA ALA A 455 1.39 -13.49 -29.46
C ALA A 455 2.76 -14.19 -29.53
N VAL A 456 3.23 -14.75 -28.41
CA VAL A 456 4.48 -15.53 -28.37
C VAL A 456 4.34 -16.80 -29.20
N ARG A 457 3.21 -17.50 -29.11
CA ARG A 457 2.91 -18.67 -29.94
C ARG A 457 2.94 -18.31 -31.42
N ASN A 458 2.27 -17.24 -31.83
CA ASN A 458 2.23 -16.80 -33.22
C ASN A 458 3.61 -16.37 -33.71
N LEU A 459 4.41 -15.71 -32.86
CA LEU A 459 5.80 -15.39 -33.15
C LEU A 459 6.62 -16.66 -33.40
N LEU A 460 6.54 -17.64 -32.49
CA LEU A 460 7.25 -18.93 -32.62
C LEU A 460 6.82 -19.69 -33.87
N VAL A 461 5.51 -19.82 -34.11
CA VAL A 461 4.97 -20.46 -35.33
C VAL A 461 5.45 -19.71 -36.58
N SER A 462 5.45 -18.38 -36.56
CA SER A 462 5.97 -17.59 -37.67
C SER A 462 7.46 -17.86 -37.93
N MET A 463 8.29 -17.95 -36.88
CA MET A 463 9.71 -18.27 -37.00
C MET A 463 9.92 -19.66 -37.62
N PHE A 464 9.19 -20.68 -37.15
CA PHE A 464 9.29 -22.03 -37.72
C PHE A 464 8.78 -22.10 -39.16
N SER A 465 7.72 -21.35 -39.50
CA SER A 465 7.23 -21.27 -40.89
C SER A 465 8.23 -20.59 -41.84
N ILE A 466 9.07 -19.69 -41.34
CA ILE A 466 10.15 -19.08 -42.13
C ILE A 466 11.29 -20.08 -42.34
N ALA A 467 11.45 -21.10 -41.50
CA ALA A 467 12.43 -22.17 -41.67
C ALA A 467 11.94 -23.34 -42.54
N ASP A 468 10.72 -23.26 -43.10
CA ASP A 468 10.14 -24.31 -43.92
C ASP A 468 10.94 -24.52 -45.23
N PRO A 469 11.52 -25.72 -45.47
CA PRO A 469 12.33 -26.00 -46.65
C PRO A 469 11.57 -25.84 -47.97
N ASP A 470 10.25 -26.11 -47.97
CA ASP A 470 9.41 -26.04 -49.16
C ASP A 470 9.18 -24.58 -49.60
N LEU A 471 9.06 -23.67 -48.62
CA LEU A 471 8.95 -22.23 -48.87
C LEU A 471 10.28 -21.59 -49.27
N ASN A 472 11.40 -22.10 -48.75
CA ASN A 472 12.74 -21.58 -49.04
C ASN A 472 13.43 -22.25 -50.23
N ARG A 473 12.72 -23.09 -50.99
CA ARG A 473 13.26 -23.82 -52.17
C ARG A 473 14.55 -24.60 -51.84
N GLY A 474 14.61 -25.19 -50.64
CA GLY A 474 15.79 -25.94 -50.17
C GLY A 474 16.99 -25.08 -49.76
N ARG A 475 16.85 -23.74 -49.68
CA ARG A 475 17.89 -22.86 -49.12
C ARG A 475 17.84 -22.91 -47.59
N GLU A 476 18.96 -23.20 -46.94
CA GLU A 476 19.10 -23.03 -45.49
C GLU A 476 18.97 -21.53 -45.14
N VAL A 477 18.04 -21.21 -44.23
CA VAL A 477 17.85 -19.84 -43.71
C VAL A 477 18.67 -19.68 -42.44
N THR A 478 19.50 -18.64 -42.38
CA THR A 478 20.34 -18.42 -41.19
C THR A 478 19.52 -17.91 -40.01
N ALA A 479 20.02 -18.10 -38.79
CA ALA A 479 19.36 -17.61 -37.58
C ALA A 479 19.16 -16.07 -37.60
N ALA A 480 20.09 -15.32 -38.20
CA ALA A 480 19.98 -13.88 -38.36
C ALA A 480 18.85 -13.48 -39.35
N GLU A 481 18.73 -14.19 -40.46
CA GLU A 481 17.64 -13.97 -41.43
C GLU A 481 16.27 -14.29 -40.83
N LEU A 482 16.17 -15.38 -40.04
CA LEU A 482 14.95 -15.74 -39.31
C LEU A 482 14.51 -14.66 -38.33
N LEU A 483 15.44 -14.15 -37.50
CA LEU A 483 15.14 -13.09 -36.55
C LEU A 483 14.76 -11.78 -37.24
N GLY A 484 15.48 -11.40 -38.30
CA GLY A 484 15.18 -10.20 -39.09
C GLY A 484 13.77 -10.24 -39.69
N GLU A 485 13.36 -11.40 -40.21
CA GLU A 485 12.04 -11.60 -40.81
C GLU A 485 10.92 -11.66 -39.77
N ALA A 486 11.13 -12.38 -38.65
CA ALA A 486 10.18 -12.38 -37.53
C ALA A 486 9.94 -10.97 -37.00
N ALA A 487 11.00 -10.15 -36.94
CA ALA A 487 10.94 -8.78 -36.48
C ALA A 487 10.25 -7.83 -37.48
N ARG A 488 10.32 -8.09 -38.79
CA ARG A 488 9.54 -7.36 -39.80
C ARG A 488 8.06 -7.69 -39.70
N ARG A 489 7.70 -8.96 -39.53
CA ARG A 489 6.29 -9.39 -39.39
C ARG A 489 5.64 -8.88 -38.11
N ALA A 490 6.38 -8.87 -37.00
CA ALA A 490 5.91 -8.30 -35.73
C ALA A 490 5.57 -6.81 -35.86
N ALA A 491 6.39 -6.03 -36.57
CA ALA A 491 6.16 -4.60 -36.80
C ALA A 491 4.95 -4.29 -37.70
N LEU A 492 4.52 -5.25 -38.52
CA LEU A 492 3.42 -5.10 -39.49
C LEU A 492 2.06 -5.59 -38.96
N ALA A 493 2.00 -6.16 -37.75
CA ALA A 493 0.76 -6.66 -37.17
C ALA A 493 -0.18 -5.50 -36.74
N PRO A 494 -1.35 -5.31 -37.38
CA PRO A 494 -2.24 -4.20 -37.05
C PRO A 494 -2.90 -4.36 -35.67
N GLY A 495 -2.91 -3.30 -34.86
CA GLY A 495 -3.69 -3.24 -33.61
C GLY A 495 -3.05 -3.87 -32.37
N SER A 496 -1.75 -4.18 -32.38
CA SER A 496 -1.04 -4.69 -31.20
C SER A 496 -0.92 -3.62 -30.10
N ASP A 497 -1.21 -4.00 -28.86
CA ASP A 497 -0.93 -3.22 -27.65
C ASP A 497 0.54 -2.71 -27.67
N PRO A 498 0.81 -1.40 -27.52
CA PRO A 498 2.18 -0.86 -27.52
C PRO A 498 3.12 -1.53 -26.52
N LEU A 499 2.60 -1.98 -25.37
CA LEU A 499 3.39 -2.72 -24.38
C LEU A 499 3.77 -4.12 -24.86
N LEU A 500 2.85 -4.79 -25.56
CA LEU A 500 3.12 -6.10 -26.16
C LEU A 500 4.13 -5.99 -27.30
N ALA A 501 4.03 -4.95 -28.13
CA ALA A 501 5.01 -4.66 -29.16
C ALA A 501 6.41 -4.43 -28.56
N ALA A 502 6.49 -3.68 -27.46
CA ALA A 502 7.74 -3.47 -26.73
C ALA A 502 8.34 -4.76 -26.17
N ASP A 503 7.51 -5.63 -25.58
CA ASP A 503 7.94 -6.94 -25.05
C ASP A 503 8.50 -7.82 -26.18
N ILE A 504 7.86 -7.82 -27.36
CA ILE A 504 8.30 -8.57 -28.54
C ILE A 504 9.65 -8.01 -29.03
N ASP A 505 9.77 -6.69 -29.22
CA ASP A 505 11.01 -6.06 -29.67
C ASP A 505 12.16 -6.26 -28.65
N ALA A 506 11.88 -6.21 -27.35
CA ALA A 506 12.88 -6.50 -26.31
C ALA A 506 13.36 -7.97 -26.37
N THR A 507 12.44 -8.90 -26.62
CA THR A 507 12.76 -10.33 -26.77
C THR A 507 13.61 -10.57 -28.01
N LEU A 508 13.18 -10.02 -29.16
CA LEU A 508 13.92 -10.12 -30.42
C LEU A 508 15.31 -9.48 -30.31
N GLY A 509 15.41 -8.33 -29.64
CA GLY A 509 16.69 -7.67 -29.39
C GLY A 509 17.64 -8.51 -28.53
N THR A 510 17.10 -9.16 -27.49
CA THR A 510 17.88 -10.08 -26.64
C THR A 510 18.35 -11.32 -27.40
N LEU A 511 17.49 -11.89 -28.25
CA LEU A 511 17.84 -13.04 -29.10
C LEU A 511 18.91 -12.67 -30.13
N ALA A 512 18.73 -11.53 -30.83
CA ALA A 512 19.71 -11.01 -31.78
C ALA A 512 21.08 -10.81 -31.13
N ARG A 513 21.12 -10.24 -29.91
CA ARG A 513 22.36 -10.08 -29.13
C ARG A 513 23.02 -11.41 -28.79
N ARG A 514 22.25 -12.46 -28.51
CA ARG A 514 22.79 -13.80 -28.17
C ARG A 514 23.41 -14.51 -29.37
N ILE A 515 22.88 -14.28 -30.57
CA ILE A 515 23.42 -14.87 -31.81
C ILE A 515 24.54 -14.02 -32.45
N GLY A 516 24.86 -12.85 -31.88
CA GLY A 516 25.92 -11.97 -32.38
C GLY A 516 25.46 -10.87 -33.35
N ASP A 517 24.17 -10.80 -33.69
CA ASP A 517 23.60 -9.73 -34.52
C ASP A 517 23.31 -8.48 -33.67
N TYR A 518 24.38 -7.78 -33.29
CA TYR A 518 24.30 -6.59 -32.46
C TYR A 518 23.60 -5.39 -33.12
N PRO A 519 23.73 -5.14 -34.44
CA PRO A 519 22.99 -4.09 -35.13
C PRO A 519 21.47 -4.27 -35.01
N THR A 520 20.96 -5.48 -35.32
CA THR A 520 19.53 -5.79 -35.15
C THR A 520 19.13 -5.70 -33.69
N ALA A 521 19.98 -6.18 -32.76
CA ALA A 521 19.71 -6.08 -31.32
C ALA A 521 19.48 -4.64 -30.87
N GLN A 522 20.36 -3.71 -31.28
CA GLN A 522 20.23 -2.30 -30.95
C GLN A 522 18.97 -1.69 -31.55
N GLN A 523 18.68 -1.98 -32.82
CA GLN A 523 17.49 -1.45 -33.49
C GLN A 523 16.21 -1.84 -32.73
N ARG A 524 16.11 -3.12 -32.34
CA ARG A 524 14.93 -3.65 -31.65
C ARG A 524 14.83 -3.15 -30.21
N LEU A 525 15.93 -3.12 -29.48
CA LEU A 525 15.94 -2.59 -28.11
C LEU A 525 15.59 -1.09 -28.07
N ARG A 526 16.00 -0.30 -29.07
CA ARG A 526 15.56 1.11 -29.20
C ARG A 526 14.06 1.25 -29.50
N ALA A 527 13.50 0.35 -30.31
CA ALA A 527 12.05 0.34 -30.58
C ALA A 527 11.26 0.01 -29.29
N ALA A 528 11.71 -1.00 -28.54
CA ALA A 528 11.14 -1.34 -27.24
C ALA A 528 11.26 -0.19 -26.23
N GLU A 529 12.42 0.49 -26.17
CA GLU A 529 12.63 1.65 -25.31
C GLU A 529 11.63 2.78 -25.63
N ALA A 530 11.46 3.11 -26.93
CA ALA A 530 10.55 4.16 -27.37
C ALA A 530 9.08 3.86 -27.00
N ALA A 531 8.66 2.61 -27.18
CA ALA A 531 7.31 2.18 -26.81
C ALA A 531 7.06 2.20 -25.30
N LEU A 532 8.05 1.79 -24.48
CA LEU A 532 7.94 1.79 -23.02
C LEU A 532 8.04 3.20 -22.40
N ALA A 533 8.81 4.11 -23.01
CA ALA A 533 8.95 5.47 -22.52
C ALA A 533 7.62 6.24 -22.49
N GLY A 534 6.68 5.91 -23.38
CA GLY A 534 5.35 6.51 -23.44
C GLY A 534 4.31 5.93 -22.46
N ALA A 535 4.62 4.82 -21.76
CA ALA A 535 3.64 4.04 -20.99
C ALA A 535 3.54 4.40 -19.49
N GLY A 536 4.28 5.42 -19.02
CA GLY A 536 4.23 5.92 -17.65
C GLY A 536 4.94 5.04 -16.60
N ASP A 537 4.73 5.33 -15.31
CA ASP A 537 5.50 4.74 -14.20
C ASP A 537 5.39 3.21 -14.08
N ALA A 538 4.28 2.62 -14.53
CA ALA A 538 4.08 1.17 -14.49
C ALA A 538 5.05 0.40 -15.40
N ALA A 539 5.59 1.05 -16.43
CA ALA A 539 6.56 0.48 -17.36
C ALA A 539 8.03 0.71 -16.93
N ALA A 540 8.28 1.46 -15.86
CA ALA A 540 9.63 1.85 -15.44
C ALA A 540 10.60 0.66 -15.21
N PRO A 541 10.18 -0.47 -14.59
CA PRO A 541 11.08 -1.62 -14.43
C PRO A 541 11.46 -2.28 -15.76
N ALA A 542 10.50 -2.42 -16.69
CA ALA A 542 10.75 -2.99 -18.01
C ALA A 542 11.64 -2.07 -18.85
N LEU A 543 11.40 -0.75 -18.80
CA LEU A 543 12.24 0.24 -19.46
C LEU A 543 13.68 0.20 -18.96
N LEU A 544 13.88 0.08 -17.65
CA LEU A 544 15.22 -0.05 -17.07
C LEU A 544 15.94 -1.30 -17.60
N GLN A 545 15.25 -2.44 -17.65
CA GLN A 545 15.81 -3.68 -18.18
C GLN A 545 16.21 -3.55 -19.65
N VAL A 546 15.32 -3.02 -20.50
CA VAL A 546 15.60 -2.78 -21.93
C VAL A 546 16.81 -1.87 -22.13
N ARG A 547 16.97 -0.83 -21.30
CA ARG A 547 18.15 0.05 -21.37
C ARG A 547 19.45 -0.63 -20.94
N LEU A 548 19.41 -1.54 -19.97
CA LEU A 548 20.58 -2.34 -19.60
C LEU A 548 20.97 -3.30 -20.74
N ASP A 549 19.99 -3.98 -21.35
CA ASP A 549 20.23 -4.85 -22.51
C ASP A 549 20.74 -4.05 -23.73
N LEU A 550 20.24 -2.83 -23.93
CA LEU A 550 20.73 -1.91 -24.97
C LEU A 550 22.17 -1.46 -24.70
N ALA A 551 22.53 -1.16 -23.45
CA ALA A 551 23.91 -0.84 -23.09
C ALA A 551 24.87 -1.99 -23.41
N ASP A 552 24.47 -3.23 -23.11
CA ASP A 552 25.26 -4.41 -23.47
C ASP A 552 25.33 -4.62 -25.00
N ALA A 553 24.26 -4.39 -25.74
CA ALA A 553 24.26 -4.46 -27.20
C ALA A 553 25.16 -3.37 -27.84
N LEU A 554 25.15 -2.14 -27.31
CA LEU A 554 26.04 -1.05 -27.74
C LEU A 554 27.50 -1.41 -27.49
N ARG A 555 27.81 -1.94 -26.31
CA ARG A 555 29.15 -2.41 -25.93
C ARG A 555 29.66 -3.49 -26.90
N LEU A 556 28.83 -4.48 -27.20
CA LEU A 556 29.21 -5.60 -28.08
C LEU A 556 29.33 -5.19 -29.55
N ASN A 557 28.59 -4.18 -29.99
CA ASN A 557 28.69 -3.60 -31.33
C ASN A 557 29.90 -2.67 -31.53
N GLY A 558 30.73 -2.47 -30.50
CA GLY A 558 31.91 -1.60 -30.60
C GLY A 558 31.67 -0.13 -30.26
N ASP A 559 30.55 0.22 -29.63
CA ASP A 559 30.21 1.59 -29.20
C ASP A 559 30.18 1.76 -27.66
N PRO A 560 31.27 1.44 -26.92
CA PRO A 560 31.27 1.51 -25.46
C PRO A 560 31.07 2.93 -24.91
N LYS A 561 31.40 3.98 -25.68
CA LYS A 561 31.13 5.37 -25.31
C LYS A 561 29.63 5.66 -25.22
N ALA A 562 28.85 5.15 -26.17
CA ALA A 562 27.40 5.29 -26.17
C ALA A 562 26.78 4.47 -25.03
N ALA A 563 27.28 3.25 -24.79
CA ALA A 563 26.88 2.44 -23.65
C ALA A 563 27.14 3.16 -22.30
N ARG A 564 28.31 3.78 -22.13
CA ARG A 564 28.65 4.56 -20.93
C ARG A 564 27.69 5.73 -20.72
N ALA A 565 27.38 6.47 -21.78
CA ALA A 565 26.44 7.60 -21.71
C ALA A 565 25.03 7.16 -21.31
N LEU A 566 24.56 6.02 -21.85
CA LEU A 566 23.26 5.44 -21.49
C LEU A 566 23.21 5.05 -20.01
N LEU A 567 24.23 4.32 -19.53
CA LEU A 567 24.30 3.88 -18.13
C LEU A 567 24.39 5.06 -17.14
N ALA A 568 25.15 6.12 -17.47
CA ALA A 568 25.21 7.32 -16.65
C ALA A 568 23.84 7.98 -16.43
N GLY A 569 22.98 7.95 -17.46
CA GLY A 569 21.60 8.43 -17.38
C GLY A 569 20.67 7.61 -16.48
N LEU A 570 21.06 6.38 -16.10
CA LEU A 570 20.26 5.47 -15.28
C LEU A 570 20.50 5.61 -13.77
N THR A 571 21.52 6.36 -13.34
CA THR A 571 21.99 6.41 -11.94
C THR A 571 20.86 6.62 -10.92
N ALA A 572 19.94 7.57 -11.18
CA ALA A 572 18.83 7.86 -10.28
C ALA A 572 17.75 6.76 -10.24
N GLN A 573 17.54 6.04 -11.35
CA GLN A 573 16.60 4.92 -11.45
C GLN A 573 17.16 3.68 -10.74
N LEU A 574 18.47 3.42 -10.92
CA LEU A 574 19.18 2.32 -10.28
C LEU A 574 19.22 2.43 -8.75
N ALA A 575 19.31 3.65 -8.20
CA ALA A 575 19.24 3.88 -6.75
C ALA A 575 17.92 3.41 -6.11
N ARG A 576 16.85 3.24 -6.90
CA ARG A 576 15.53 2.77 -6.45
C ARG A 576 15.22 1.35 -6.94
N ALA A 577 16.11 0.74 -7.71
CA ALA A 577 15.91 -0.57 -8.30
C ALA A 577 16.16 -1.70 -7.28
N PRO A 578 15.56 -2.88 -7.47
CA PRO A 578 15.90 -4.08 -6.70
C PRO A 578 17.39 -4.42 -6.79
N LEU A 579 17.95 -5.01 -5.73
CA LEU A 579 19.38 -5.33 -5.63
C LEU A 579 19.93 -6.10 -6.86
N PRO A 580 19.26 -7.14 -7.40
CA PRO A 580 19.78 -7.87 -8.57
C PRO A 580 19.90 -7.01 -9.83
N VAL A 581 18.98 -6.07 -10.04
CA VAL A 581 19.01 -5.15 -11.20
C VAL A 581 20.13 -4.14 -11.03
N HIS A 582 20.35 -3.65 -9.81
CA HIS A 582 21.48 -2.77 -9.50
C HIS A 582 22.83 -3.49 -9.70
N ALA A 583 22.96 -4.73 -9.21
CA ALA A 583 24.16 -5.55 -9.42
C ALA A 583 24.42 -5.78 -10.91
N GLN A 584 23.40 -6.14 -11.69
CA GLN A 584 23.51 -6.28 -13.14
C GLN A 584 23.99 -5.00 -13.82
N ALA A 585 23.45 -3.84 -13.43
CA ALA A 585 23.86 -2.56 -14.00
C ALA A 585 25.33 -2.24 -13.73
N LEU A 586 25.81 -2.48 -12.50
CA LEU A 586 27.21 -2.34 -12.13
C LEU A 586 28.11 -3.32 -12.90
N ALA A 587 27.66 -4.57 -13.10
CA ALA A 587 28.38 -5.56 -13.88
C ALA A 587 28.48 -5.18 -15.37
N THR A 588 27.41 -4.63 -15.97
CA THR A 588 27.44 -4.11 -17.34
C THR A 588 28.33 -2.86 -17.44
N GLN A 589 28.26 -1.96 -16.46
CA GLN A 589 29.13 -0.79 -16.38
C GLN A 589 30.61 -1.16 -16.27
N ALA A 590 30.96 -2.14 -15.43
CA ALA A 590 32.32 -2.65 -15.32
C ALA A 590 32.86 -3.15 -16.67
N ARG A 591 32.06 -3.90 -17.44
CA ARG A 591 32.46 -4.37 -18.78
C ARG A 591 32.62 -3.23 -19.79
N VAL A 592 31.77 -2.20 -19.73
CA VAL A 592 31.91 -1.00 -20.58
C VAL A 592 33.19 -0.24 -20.24
N LEU A 593 33.45 -0.01 -18.96
CA LEU A 593 34.66 0.68 -18.49
C LEU A 593 35.93 -0.11 -18.82
N ALA A 594 35.89 -1.44 -18.73
CA ALA A 594 36.99 -2.30 -19.15
C ALA A 594 37.38 -2.07 -20.61
N GLN A 595 36.39 -2.00 -21.52
CA GLN A 595 36.64 -1.72 -22.95
C GLN A 595 37.14 -0.31 -23.22
N LEU A 596 36.84 0.65 -22.34
CA LEU A 596 37.37 2.01 -22.42
C LEU A 596 38.76 2.16 -21.80
N GLY A 597 39.30 1.09 -21.19
CA GLY A 597 40.60 1.10 -20.50
C GLY A 597 40.56 1.68 -19.08
N GLU A 598 39.38 1.99 -18.54
CA GLU A 598 39.20 2.52 -17.18
C GLU A 598 39.20 1.38 -16.13
N LEU A 599 40.28 0.59 -16.11
CA LEU A 599 40.34 -0.71 -15.41
C LEU A 599 40.14 -0.61 -13.89
N GLU A 600 40.58 0.48 -13.25
CA GLU A 600 40.41 0.67 -11.81
C GLU A 600 38.97 0.93 -11.39
N GLN A 601 38.24 1.74 -12.17
CA GLN A 601 36.81 1.96 -11.94
C GLN A 601 36.01 0.70 -12.27
N ALA A 602 36.38 0.02 -13.36
CA ALA A 602 35.75 -1.25 -13.74
C ALA A 602 35.86 -2.30 -12.64
N GLU A 603 37.03 -2.44 -11.99
CA GLU A 603 37.21 -3.37 -10.88
C GLU A 603 36.41 -2.96 -9.63
N ARG A 604 36.30 -1.66 -9.34
CA ARG A 604 35.44 -1.17 -8.24
C ARG A 604 33.98 -1.53 -8.47
N ASP A 605 33.48 -1.30 -9.69
CA ASP A 605 32.09 -1.58 -10.05
C ASP A 605 31.82 -3.09 -10.06
N ALA A 606 32.74 -3.91 -10.58
CA ALA A 606 32.62 -5.38 -10.57
C ALA A 606 32.62 -5.95 -9.14
N ASN A 607 33.48 -5.45 -8.25
CA ASN A 607 33.46 -5.86 -6.84
C ASN A 607 32.19 -5.41 -6.11
N ALA A 608 31.64 -4.25 -6.46
CA ALA A 608 30.37 -3.79 -5.91
C ALA A 608 29.20 -4.67 -6.39
N ALA A 609 29.16 -5.03 -7.69
CA ALA A 609 28.20 -5.98 -8.24
C ALA A 609 28.26 -7.33 -7.52
N LEU A 610 29.47 -7.89 -7.37
CA LEU A 610 29.70 -9.16 -6.68
C LEU A 610 29.16 -9.14 -5.25
N LYS A 611 29.45 -8.09 -4.47
CA LYS A 611 28.93 -7.94 -3.09
C LYS A 611 27.41 -7.89 -3.05
N LEU A 612 26.78 -7.21 -4.00
CA LEU A 612 25.32 -7.14 -4.08
C LEU A 612 24.70 -8.49 -4.44
N ASP A 613 25.31 -9.24 -5.35
CA ASP A 613 24.82 -10.56 -5.75
C ASP A 613 25.12 -11.67 -4.72
N GLU A 614 26.20 -11.54 -3.94
CA GLU A 614 26.43 -12.36 -2.74
C GLU A 614 25.35 -12.11 -1.67
N ALA A 615 24.93 -10.86 -1.49
CA ALA A 615 23.83 -10.52 -0.58
C ALA A 615 22.45 -10.96 -1.09
N SER A 616 22.26 -11.04 -2.41
CA SER A 616 21.00 -11.48 -3.04
C SER A 616 20.86 -13.01 -3.12
N GLY A 617 21.98 -13.75 -3.02
CA GLY A 617 22.01 -15.22 -3.07
C GLY A 617 22.02 -15.82 -4.48
N GLY A 618 22.27 -15.01 -5.51
CA GLY A 618 22.23 -15.45 -6.91
C GLY A 618 23.50 -16.18 -7.37
N ALA A 619 23.58 -17.51 -7.21
CA ALA A 619 24.77 -18.30 -7.55
C ALA A 619 25.32 -18.04 -8.98
N ALA A 620 24.46 -18.00 -10.01
CA ALA A 620 24.88 -17.73 -11.38
C ALA A 620 25.41 -16.30 -11.57
N ALA A 621 24.84 -15.32 -10.86
CA ALA A 621 25.24 -13.92 -10.94
C ALA A 621 26.60 -13.69 -10.27
N ILE A 622 26.84 -14.36 -9.13
CA ILE A 622 28.15 -14.39 -8.45
C ILE A 622 29.24 -14.93 -9.38
N VAL A 623 28.97 -16.03 -10.11
CA VAL A 623 29.95 -16.60 -11.04
C VAL A 623 30.20 -15.66 -12.22
N ARG A 624 29.16 -15.01 -12.75
CA ARG A 624 29.29 -13.96 -13.79
C ARG A 624 30.22 -12.84 -13.32
N ASP A 625 30.06 -12.34 -12.11
CA ASP A 625 30.85 -11.21 -11.61
C ASP A 625 32.30 -11.60 -11.33
N ARG A 626 32.54 -12.84 -10.86
CA ARG A 626 33.88 -13.41 -10.77
C ARG A 626 34.55 -13.54 -12.14
N ASN A 627 33.79 -13.88 -13.19
CA ASN A 627 34.31 -13.91 -14.56
C ASN A 627 34.75 -12.52 -15.03
N ILE A 628 33.94 -11.49 -14.76
CA ILE A 628 34.30 -10.09 -15.10
C ILE A 628 35.59 -9.67 -14.39
N LEU A 629 35.76 -10.06 -13.12
CA LEU A 629 37.00 -9.78 -12.39
C LEU A 629 38.21 -10.54 -12.98
N ALA A 630 38.01 -11.76 -13.49
CA ALA A 630 39.05 -12.52 -14.18
C ALA A 630 39.43 -11.85 -15.52
N ASP A 631 38.45 -11.41 -16.30
CA ASP A 631 38.65 -10.62 -17.53
C ASP A 631 39.43 -9.33 -17.25
N LEU A 632 39.14 -8.65 -16.14
CA LEU A 632 39.83 -7.42 -15.74
C LEU A 632 41.28 -7.67 -15.33
N SER A 633 41.57 -8.76 -14.60
CA SER A 633 42.96 -9.19 -14.33
C SER A 633 43.71 -9.44 -15.64
N TYR A 634 43.07 -10.12 -16.60
CA TYR A 634 43.68 -10.37 -17.92
C TYR A 634 43.94 -9.06 -18.67
N ALA A 635 42.97 -8.15 -18.71
CA ALA A 635 43.09 -6.85 -19.39
C ALA A 635 44.18 -5.94 -18.79
N ARG A 636 44.50 -6.10 -17.49
CA ARG A 636 45.60 -5.40 -16.82
C ARG A 636 46.98 -6.01 -17.11
N GLY A 637 47.03 -7.20 -17.73
CA GLY A 637 48.26 -7.97 -17.91
C GLY A 637 48.67 -8.80 -16.69
N ASP A 638 47.82 -8.88 -15.65
CA ASP A 638 48.00 -9.81 -14.53
C ASP A 638 47.52 -11.21 -14.95
N PHE A 639 48.28 -11.85 -15.85
CA PHE A 639 47.91 -13.15 -16.40
C PHE A 639 47.91 -14.25 -15.34
N ALA A 640 48.80 -14.18 -14.34
CA ALA A 640 48.84 -15.13 -13.25
C ALA A 640 47.58 -15.05 -12.37
N GLY A 641 47.17 -13.84 -11.98
CA GLY A 641 45.92 -13.62 -11.26
C GLY A 641 44.69 -13.96 -12.09
N ALA A 642 44.70 -13.67 -13.40
CA ALA A 642 43.64 -14.06 -14.32
C ALA A 642 43.44 -15.58 -14.35
N VAL A 643 44.52 -16.35 -14.53
CA VAL A 643 44.47 -17.83 -14.52
C VAL A 643 43.87 -18.34 -13.21
N GLN A 644 44.29 -17.81 -12.05
CA GLN A 644 43.73 -18.22 -10.77
C GLN A 644 42.23 -17.93 -10.67
N ARG A 645 41.78 -16.75 -11.09
CA ARG A 645 40.36 -16.37 -11.07
C ARG A 645 39.53 -17.21 -12.04
N PHE A 646 40.01 -17.47 -13.26
CA PHE A 646 39.31 -18.35 -14.22
C PHE A 646 39.23 -19.80 -13.73
N GLN A 647 40.24 -20.31 -13.02
CA GLN A 647 40.15 -21.62 -12.36
C GLN A 647 39.03 -21.66 -11.32
N GLN A 648 38.87 -20.59 -10.52
CA GLN A 648 37.77 -20.46 -9.56
C GLN A 648 36.41 -20.38 -10.26
N VAL A 649 36.31 -19.64 -11.37
CA VAL A 649 35.10 -19.57 -12.19
C VAL A 649 34.76 -20.95 -12.75
N LEU A 650 35.72 -21.67 -13.32
CA LEU A 650 35.53 -23.03 -13.85
C LEU A 650 35.05 -24.00 -12.76
N ALA A 651 35.68 -23.97 -11.58
CA ALA A 651 35.25 -24.78 -10.45
C ALA A 651 33.82 -24.45 -10.01
N ALA A 652 33.45 -23.17 -9.98
CA ALA A 652 32.10 -22.74 -9.62
C ALA A 652 31.07 -23.13 -10.69
N GLN A 653 31.40 -23.04 -11.99
CA GLN A 653 30.52 -23.49 -13.08
C GLN A 653 30.26 -24.99 -13.00
N ARG A 654 31.29 -25.79 -12.72
CA ARG A 654 31.16 -27.24 -12.50
C ARG A 654 30.28 -27.57 -11.30
N ALA A 655 30.46 -26.84 -10.19
CA ALA A 655 29.62 -27.02 -9.00
C ALA A 655 28.14 -26.68 -9.26
N LEU A 656 27.87 -25.69 -10.13
CA LEU A 656 26.52 -25.21 -10.41
C LEU A 656 25.78 -26.07 -11.45
N HIS A 657 26.49 -26.55 -12.48
CA HIS A 657 25.87 -27.20 -13.64
C HIS A 657 26.37 -28.62 -13.93
N GLY A 658 27.33 -29.14 -13.14
CA GLY A 658 28.06 -30.37 -13.46
C GLY A 658 29.14 -30.15 -14.52
N ASP A 659 29.84 -31.22 -14.92
CA ASP A 659 30.95 -31.14 -15.87
C ASP A 659 30.51 -30.99 -17.34
N THR A 660 29.28 -31.37 -17.67
CA THR A 660 28.77 -31.40 -19.05
C THR A 660 27.79 -30.26 -19.29
N HIS A 661 28.29 -29.02 -19.35
CA HIS A 661 27.47 -27.83 -19.61
C HIS A 661 28.22 -26.79 -20.45
N THR A 662 27.50 -26.00 -21.26
CA THR A 662 28.10 -25.00 -22.17
C THR A 662 28.86 -23.90 -21.42
N THR A 663 28.44 -23.53 -20.21
CA THR A 663 29.16 -22.55 -19.38
C THR A 663 30.48 -23.10 -18.81
N VAL A 664 30.60 -24.43 -18.65
CA VAL A 664 31.88 -25.07 -18.29
C VAL A 664 32.82 -25.03 -19.49
N ALA A 665 32.33 -25.33 -20.70
CA ALA A 665 33.10 -25.19 -21.92
C ALA A 665 33.60 -23.73 -22.12
N GLN A 666 32.74 -22.74 -21.87
CA GLN A 666 33.14 -21.33 -21.91
C GLN A 666 34.23 -21.00 -20.88
N ALA A 667 34.07 -21.44 -19.62
CA ALA A 667 35.08 -21.19 -18.59
C ALA A 667 36.42 -21.89 -18.89
N GLN A 668 36.39 -23.07 -19.52
CA GLN A 668 37.60 -23.74 -20.02
C GLN A 668 38.27 -22.96 -21.15
N GLN A 669 37.47 -22.42 -22.08
CA GLN A 669 37.97 -21.57 -23.15
C GLN A 669 38.63 -20.30 -22.59
N ASP A 670 37.97 -19.60 -21.67
CA ASP A 670 38.47 -18.36 -21.07
C ASP A 670 39.77 -18.62 -20.27
N LEU A 671 39.81 -19.74 -19.52
CA LEU A 671 41.02 -20.21 -18.85
C LEU A 671 42.15 -20.50 -19.85
N GLY A 672 41.84 -21.13 -20.98
CA GLY A 672 42.81 -21.40 -22.05
C GLY A 672 43.43 -20.12 -22.63
N VAL A 673 42.61 -19.08 -22.85
CA VAL A 673 43.10 -17.76 -23.30
C VAL A 673 44.01 -17.14 -22.23
N ALA A 674 43.63 -17.20 -20.96
CA ALA A 674 44.46 -16.67 -19.87
C ALA A 674 45.80 -17.42 -19.72
N LEU A 675 45.79 -18.75 -19.87
CA LEU A 675 47.00 -19.58 -19.85
C LEU A 675 47.94 -19.24 -21.02
N ALA A 676 47.39 -19.00 -22.21
CA ALA A 676 48.18 -18.56 -23.36
C ALA A 676 48.83 -17.19 -23.11
N GLY A 677 48.09 -16.23 -22.55
CA GLY A 677 48.63 -14.93 -22.13
C GLY A 677 49.74 -15.04 -21.08
N ALA A 678 49.65 -16.03 -20.18
CA ALA A 678 50.69 -16.34 -19.19
C ALA A 678 51.90 -17.11 -19.76
N GLY A 679 51.93 -17.41 -21.07
CA GLY A 679 52.99 -18.21 -21.70
C GLY A 679 52.92 -19.72 -21.41
N ARG A 680 51.85 -20.20 -20.78
CA ARG A 680 51.64 -21.62 -20.42
C ARG A 680 50.91 -22.34 -21.56
N TYR A 681 51.57 -22.41 -22.72
CA TYR A 681 50.92 -22.80 -23.98
C TYR A 681 50.40 -24.24 -24.00
N ASP A 682 51.11 -25.20 -23.40
CA ASP A 682 50.65 -26.60 -23.39
C ASP A 682 49.34 -26.77 -22.59
N GLU A 683 49.24 -26.10 -21.45
CA GLU A 683 48.03 -26.10 -20.63
C GLU A 683 46.89 -25.34 -21.33
N ALA A 684 47.21 -24.23 -22.01
CA ALA A 684 46.25 -23.48 -22.81
C ALA A 684 45.65 -24.35 -23.93
N ILE A 685 46.50 -25.05 -24.68
CA ILE A 685 46.11 -25.97 -25.75
C ILE A 685 45.23 -27.10 -25.19
N ALA A 686 45.60 -27.70 -24.05
CA ALA A 686 44.81 -28.74 -23.41
C ALA A 686 43.42 -28.23 -22.97
N ALA A 687 43.34 -27.05 -22.35
CA ALA A 687 42.08 -26.44 -21.94
C ALA A 687 41.17 -26.13 -23.13
N LEU A 688 41.72 -25.57 -24.21
CA LEU A 688 40.98 -25.25 -25.43
C LEU A 688 40.53 -26.49 -26.20
N ALA A 689 41.36 -27.54 -26.23
CA ALA A 689 40.99 -28.83 -26.81
C ALA A 689 39.82 -29.48 -26.03
N SER A 690 39.87 -29.42 -24.69
CA SER A 690 38.77 -29.89 -23.83
C SER A 690 37.49 -29.08 -24.07
N ALA A 691 37.58 -27.75 -24.13
CA ALA A 691 36.43 -26.88 -24.40
C ALA A 691 35.81 -27.18 -25.76
N HIS A 692 36.63 -27.38 -26.80
CA HIS A 692 36.19 -27.76 -28.13
C HIS A 692 35.47 -29.12 -28.14
N ALA A 693 36.06 -30.15 -27.52
CA ALA A 693 35.43 -31.46 -27.42
C ALA A 693 34.05 -31.37 -26.73
N LEU A 694 33.96 -30.60 -25.66
CA LEU A 694 32.72 -30.40 -24.93
C LEU A 694 31.67 -29.62 -25.75
N TYR A 695 32.07 -28.57 -26.47
CA TYR A 695 31.17 -27.85 -27.37
C TYR A 695 30.64 -28.74 -28.50
N VAL A 696 31.51 -29.53 -29.15
CA VAL A 696 31.10 -30.47 -30.20
C VAL A 696 30.14 -31.52 -29.64
N GLN A 697 30.39 -32.05 -28.45
CA GLN A 697 29.51 -33.02 -27.79
C GLN A 697 28.12 -32.43 -27.48
N LEU A 698 28.05 -31.19 -26.98
CA LEU A 698 26.80 -30.58 -26.51
C LEU A 698 25.97 -29.93 -27.63
N LEU A 699 26.64 -29.34 -28.62
CA LEU A 699 26.01 -28.46 -29.62
C LEU A 699 26.16 -28.96 -31.06
N GLY A 700 27.00 -29.99 -31.27
CA GLY A 700 27.39 -30.46 -32.60
C GLY A 700 28.58 -29.71 -33.19
N ALA A 701 29.23 -30.32 -34.19
CA ALA A 701 30.43 -29.78 -34.82
C ALA A 701 30.18 -28.49 -35.63
N GLU A 702 28.93 -28.25 -36.04
CA GLU A 702 28.53 -27.08 -36.82
C GLU A 702 27.96 -25.94 -35.97
N HIS A 703 28.23 -25.85 -34.67
CA HIS A 703 27.71 -24.75 -33.86
C HIS A 703 28.66 -23.53 -33.83
N PRO A 704 28.20 -22.26 -33.82
CA PRO A 704 29.09 -21.07 -33.83
C PRO A 704 30.11 -21.03 -32.68
N ALA A 705 29.73 -21.54 -31.51
CA ALA A 705 30.63 -21.66 -30.36
C ALA A 705 31.89 -22.51 -30.65
N VAL A 706 31.79 -23.48 -31.57
CA VAL A 706 32.92 -24.31 -32.02
C VAL A 706 33.93 -23.47 -32.80
N ALA A 707 33.47 -22.53 -33.64
CA ALA A 707 34.36 -21.64 -34.38
C ALA A 707 35.16 -20.73 -33.43
N SER A 708 34.52 -20.17 -32.41
CA SER A 708 35.19 -19.31 -31.41
C SER A 708 36.33 -20.02 -30.68
N VAL A 709 36.10 -21.25 -30.19
CA VAL A 709 37.16 -22.01 -29.51
C VAL A 709 38.28 -22.42 -30.47
N LEU A 710 37.96 -22.70 -31.74
CA LEU A 710 38.96 -23.02 -32.76
C LEU A 710 39.88 -21.83 -33.08
N VAL A 711 39.35 -20.61 -33.14
CA VAL A 711 40.17 -19.38 -33.29
C VAL A 711 41.11 -19.22 -32.11
N ASN A 712 40.62 -19.40 -30.89
CA ASN A 712 41.45 -19.29 -29.68
C ASN A 712 42.51 -20.40 -29.60
N TRP A 713 42.15 -21.63 -29.98
CA TRP A 713 43.08 -22.76 -30.06
C TRP A 713 44.17 -22.52 -31.10
N GLY A 714 43.79 -22.07 -32.31
CA GLY A 714 44.74 -21.61 -33.33
C GLY A 714 45.66 -20.50 -32.80
N GLY A 715 45.11 -19.59 -31.99
CA GLY A 715 45.86 -18.51 -31.32
C GLY A 715 46.94 -19.03 -30.38
N ALA A 716 46.59 -19.95 -29.49
CA ALA A 716 47.53 -20.57 -28.57
C ALA A 716 48.63 -21.36 -29.31
N LEU A 717 48.25 -22.13 -30.34
CA LEU A 717 49.21 -22.84 -31.20
C LEU A 717 50.16 -21.88 -31.90
N ARG A 718 49.64 -20.81 -32.50
CA ARG A 718 50.43 -19.78 -33.19
C ARG A 718 51.43 -19.09 -32.24
N GLN A 719 50.99 -18.74 -31.03
CA GLN A 719 51.88 -18.11 -30.03
C GLN A 719 52.96 -19.07 -29.53
N SER A 720 52.69 -20.38 -29.49
CA SER A 720 53.68 -21.42 -29.18
C SER A 720 54.65 -21.74 -30.34
N GLY A 721 54.48 -21.10 -31.50
CA GLY A 721 55.29 -21.36 -32.71
C GLY A 721 54.81 -22.53 -33.58
N GLN A 722 53.75 -23.24 -33.19
CA GLN A 722 53.18 -24.38 -33.92
C GLN A 722 52.28 -23.94 -35.08
N LEU A 723 52.85 -23.24 -36.06
CA LEU A 723 52.11 -22.62 -37.17
C LEU A 723 51.36 -23.64 -38.04
N ASP A 724 51.95 -24.81 -38.28
CA ASP A 724 51.36 -25.88 -39.09
C ASP A 724 50.08 -26.47 -38.46
N ALA A 725 50.04 -26.54 -37.13
CA ALA A 725 48.87 -27.00 -36.40
C ALA A 725 47.81 -25.89 -36.23
N ALA A 726 48.22 -24.62 -36.26
CA ALA A 726 47.34 -23.47 -36.09
C ALA A 726 46.45 -23.21 -37.34
N GLU A 727 47.03 -23.28 -38.54
CA GLU A 727 46.31 -23.04 -39.81
C GLU A 727 45.01 -23.85 -39.97
N PRO A 728 44.98 -25.19 -39.78
CA PRO A 728 43.75 -25.95 -39.95
C PRO A 728 42.66 -25.56 -38.95
N LYS A 729 43.02 -25.07 -37.75
CA LYS A 729 42.04 -24.57 -36.77
C LYS A 729 41.37 -23.29 -37.26
N TYR A 730 42.14 -22.35 -37.80
CA TYR A 730 41.60 -21.12 -38.37
C TYR A 730 40.77 -21.36 -39.64
N ARG A 731 41.20 -22.26 -40.53
CA ARG A 731 40.40 -22.64 -41.72
C ARG A 731 39.07 -23.28 -41.33
N ALA A 732 39.06 -24.17 -40.35
CA ALA A 732 37.83 -24.78 -39.85
C ALA A 732 36.89 -23.74 -39.21
N ALA A 733 37.42 -22.83 -38.39
CA ALA A 733 36.62 -21.75 -37.82
C ALA A 733 36.02 -20.84 -38.90
N LEU A 734 36.82 -20.44 -39.89
CA LEU A 734 36.37 -19.59 -40.99
C LEU A 734 35.24 -20.25 -41.80
N ALA A 735 35.39 -21.53 -42.14
CA ALA A 735 34.36 -22.27 -42.88
C ALA A 735 33.04 -22.36 -42.10
N LEU A 736 33.10 -22.54 -40.79
CA LEU A 736 31.91 -22.56 -39.91
C LEU A 736 31.24 -21.17 -39.84
N ASP A 737 32.01 -20.13 -39.57
CA ASP A 737 31.48 -18.76 -39.43
C ASP A 737 30.92 -18.23 -40.76
N GLU A 738 31.59 -18.49 -41.90
CA GLU A 738 31.08 -18.12 -43.23
C GLU A 738 29.75 -18.80 -43.55
N LYS A 739 29.61 -20.10 -43.24
CA LYS A 739 28.37 -20.86 -43.47
C LYS A 739 27.20 -20.32 -42.64
N GLN A 740 27.45 -19.96 -41.37
CA GLN A 740 26.38 -19.73 -40.39
C GLN A 740 26.02 -18.26 -40.22
N LEU A 741 27.02 -17.38 -40.25
CA LEU A 741 26.90 -15.96 -39.94
C LEU A 741 27.05 -15.09 -41.19
N GLY A 742 27.64 -15.66 -42.25
CA GLY A 742 27.92 -14.98 -43.51
C GLY A 742 29.30 -14.33 -43.55
N ALA A 743 29.72 -13.94 -44.75
CA ALA A 743 31.09 -13.48 -45.05
C ALA A 743 31.48 -12.16 -44.37
N ASP A 744 30.51 -11.28 -44.11
CA ASP A 744 30.73 -9.94 -43.55
C ASP A 744 30.52 -9.87 -42.04
N HIS A 745 30.17 -10.99 -41.37
CA HIS A 745 29.95 -10.98 -39.94
C HIS A 745 31.27 -10.72 -39.17
N PRO A 746 31.27 -9.93 -38.07
CA PRO A 746 32.49 -9.58 -37.34
C PRO A 746 33.34 -10.79 -36.88
N GLN A 747 32.70 -11.90 -36.48
CA GLN A 747 33.41 -13.13 -36.11
C GLN A 747 34.11 -13.78 -37.31
N THR A 748 33.44 -13.83 -38.47
CA THR A 748 34.02 -14.31 -39.72
C THR A 748 35.25 -13.49 -40.09
N LEU A 749 35.16 -12.17 -40.02
CA LEU A 749 36.28 -11.26 -40.33
C LEU A 749 37.45 -11.44 -39.35
N LEU A 750 37.18 -11.73 -38.07
CA LEU A 750 38.21 -12.05 -37.07
C LEU A 750 38.94 -13.37 -37.39
N ALA A 751 38.19 -14.43 -37.74
CA ALA A 751 38.77 -15.71 -38.14
C ALA A 751 39.63 -15.57 -39.39
N LEU A 752 39.14 -14.80 -40.38
CA LEU A 752 39.80 -14.52 -41.64
C LEU A 752 41.10 -13.72 -41.43
N ASN A 753 41.08 -12.70 -40.57
CA ASN A 753 42.28 -11.94 -40.18
C ASN A 753 43.32 -12.83 -39.46
N SER A 754 42.85 -13.75 -38.60
CA SER A 754 43.73 -14.66 -37.87
C SER A 754 44.38 -15.69 -38.79
N LEU A 755 43.64 -16.19 -39.78
CA LEU A 755 44.17 -17.05 -40.84
C LEU A 755 45.20 -16.31 -41.71
N ALA A 756 44.90 -15.08 -42.13
CA ALA A 756 45.84 -14.27 -42.91
C ALA A 756 47.15 -14.01 -42.16
N THR A 757 47.06 -13.81 -40.84
CA THR A 757 48.22 -13.62 -39.95
C THR A 757 49.08 -14.88 -39.87
N VAL A 758 48.50 -16.08 -39.72
CA VAL A 758 49.32 -17.31 -39.68
C VAL A 758 49.96 -17.61 -41.04
N LEU A 759 49.25 -17.37 -42.14
CA LEU A 759 49.79 -17.52 -43.50
C LEU A 759 50.96 -16.57 -43.77
N THR A 760 50.86 -15.34 -43.27
CA THR A 760 51.93 -14.33 -43.27
C THR A 760 53.18 -14.80 -42.53
N GLN A 761 53.03 -15.55 -41.44
CA GLN A 761 54.14 -16.13 -40.67
C GLN A 761 54.73 -17.38 -41.33
N ARG A 762 53.95 -18.09 -42.15
CA ARG A 762 54.39 -19.22 -42.99
C ARG A 762 54.94 -18.78 -44.36
N ASN A 763 55.08 -17.48 -44.61
CA ASN A 763 55.51 -16.90 -45.89
C ASN A 763 54.57 -17.18 -47.08
N HIS A 764 53.29 -17.49 -46.83
CA HIS A 764 52.24 -17.63 -47.86
C HIS A 764 51.60 -16.26 -48.17
N ASP A 765 52.44 -15.31 -48.59
CA ASP A 765 52.06 -13.89 -48.65
C ASP A 765 50.91 -13.59 -49.62
N ALA A 766 50.83 -14.29 -50.75
CA ALA A 766 49.80 -14.05 -51.76
C ALA A 766 48.39 -14.38 -51.25
N GLU A 767 48.25 -15.55 -50.60
CA GLU A 767 46.99 -15.97 -49.97
C GLU A 767 46.65 -15.04 -48.80
N ALA A 768 47.63 -14.71 -47.96
CA ALA A 768 47.43 -13.78 -46.84
C ALA A 768 46.94 -12.40 -47.30
N GLN A 769 47.49 -11.86 -48.40
CA GLN A 769 47.03 -10.58 -48.96
C GLN A 769 45.58 -10.65 -49.40
N ALA A 770 45.19 -11.67 -50.17
CA ALA A 770 43.81 -11.82 -50.63
C ALA A 770 42.83 -11.87 -49.46
N LEU A 771 43.22 -12.55 -48.37
CA LEU A 771 42.42 -12.60 -47.15
C LEU A 771 42.36 -11.24 -46.45
N PHE A 772 43.48 -10.55 -46.21
CA PHE A 772 43.44 -9.22 -45.59
C PHE A 772 42.65 -8.19 -46.42
N GLU A 773 42.67 -8.27 -47.76
CA GLU A 773 41.84 -7.42 -48.62
C GLU A 773 40.34 -7.70 -48.44
N ARG A 774 39.96 -8.98 -48.26
CA ARG A 774 38.58 -9.35 -47.89
C ARG A 774 38.21 -8.80 -46.51
N VAL A 775 39.09 -8.91 -45.51
CA VAL A 775 38.88 -8.32 -44.17
C VAL A 775 38.64 -6.81 -44.27
N LEU A 776 39.51 -6.10 -45.01
CA LEU A 776 39.42 -4.65 -45.16
C LEU A 776 38.10 -4.24 -45.83
N ALA A 777 37.70 -4.93 -46.90
CA ALA A 777 36.45 -4.65 -47.61
C ALA A 777 35.21 -4.95 -46.75
N GLY A 778 35.21 -6.07 -46.01
CA GLY A 778 34.13 -6.43 -45.08
C GLY A 778 34.00 -5.43 -43.94
N ASN A 779 35.11 -5.10 -43.28
CA ASN A 779 35.11 -4.11 -42.20
C ASN A 779 34.70 -2.71 -42.68
N ARG A 780 35.06 -2.29 -43.90
CA ARG A 780 34.56 -1.02 -44.48
C ARG A 780 33.05 -1.01 -44.65
N ARG A 781 32.45 -2.11 -45.13
CA ARG A 781 30.98 -2.25 -45.24
C ARG A 781 30.28 -2.20 -43.90
N VAL A 782 30.84 -2.88 -42.89
CA VAL A 782 30.19 -3.04 -41.57
C VAL A 782 30.41 -1.85 -40.65
N LEU A 783 31.63 -1.33 -40.59
CA LEU A 783 32.07 -0.34 -39.61
C LEU A 783 32.22 1.08 -40.19
N GLY A 784 32.22 1.19 -41.53
CA GLY A 784 32.44 2.44 -42.26
C GLY A 784 33.91 2.76 -42.52
N GLU A 785 34.15 3.66 -43.48
CA GLU A 785 35.48 3.99 -44.05
C GLU A 785 36.50 4.61 -43.08
N ARG A 786 36.06 5.13 -41.93
CA ARG A 786 36.92 5.85 -40.96
C ARG A 786 37.04 5.16 -39.61
N ASN A 787 36.66 3.89 -39.52
CA ASN A 787 36.70 3.18 -38.26
C ASN A 787 38.14 2.78 -37.89
N GLY A 788 38.54 3.01 -36.63
CA GLY A 788 39.87 2.65 -36.12
C GLY A 788 40.20 1.15 -36.23
N GLN A 789 39.21 0.27 -36.29
CA GLN A 789 39.42 -1.18 -36.47
C GLN A 789 39.96 -1.57 -37.85
N LEU A 790 39.95 -0.66 -38.83
CA LEU A 790 40.58 -0.88 -40.15
C LEU A 790 42.11 -0.85 -40.07
N VAL A 791 42.66 -0.16 -39.06
CA VAL A 791 44.09 0.16 -38.97
C VAL A 791 45.00 -1.07 -38.90
N PRO A 792 44.74 -2.10 -38.08
CA PRO A 792 45.60 -3.29 -38.03
C PRO A 792 45.66 -4.05 -39.37
N THR A 793 44.54 -4.08 -40.11
CA THR A 793 44.49 -4.74 -41.43
C THR A 793 45.29 -3.95 -42.46
N LEU A 794 45.17 -2.61 -42.46
CA LEU A 794 45.96 -1.73 -43.32
C LEU A 794 47.46 -1.83 -43.02
N ILE A 795 47.85 -1.90 -41.75
CA ILE A 795 49.25 -2.12 -41.34
C ILE A 795 49.75 -3.48 -41.85
N SER A 796 48.95 -4.54 -41.73
CA SER A 796 49.33 -5.88 -42.18
C SER A 796 49.50 -5.94 -43.71
N LEU A 797 48.59 -5.30 -44.47
CA LEU A 797 48.71 -5.16 -45.93
C LEU A 797 49.92 -4.32 -46.33
N GLY A 798 50.20 -3.22 -45.61
CA GLY A 798 51.39 -2.41 -45.81
C GLY A 798 52.68 -3.21 -45.53
N GLY A 799 52.66 -4.08 -44.52
CA GLY A 799 53.77 -4.98 -44.18
C GLY A 799 54.03 -6.01 -45.27
N LEU A 800 52.98 -6.62 -45.83
CA LEU A 800 53.08 -7.52 -46.96
C LEU A 800 53.65 -6.82 -48.21
N ALA A 801 53.17 -5.62 -48.53
CA ALA A 801 53.70 -4.81 -49.63
C ALA A 801 55.20 -4.48 -49.42
N PHE A 802 55.57 -4.09 -48.19
CA PHE A 802 56.96 -3.82 -47.82
C PHE A 802 57.86 -5.05 -48.03
N ARG A 803 57.44 -6.23 -47.57
CA ARG A 803 58.22 -7.48 -47.72
C ARG A 803 58.45 -7.89 -49.17
N ARG A 804 57.56 -7.52 -50.08
CA ARG A 804 57.70 -7.77 -51.53
C ARG A 804 58.46 -6.69 -52.27
N GLY A 805 58.89 -5.63 -51.58
CA GLY A 805 59.57 -4.48 -52.18
C GLY A 805 58.65 -3.45 -52.83
N ASP A 806 57.32 -3.59 -52.70
CA ASP A 806 56.36 -2.56 -53.13
C ASP A 806 56.27 -1.45 -52.05
N TYR A 807 57.31 -0.63 -52.00
CA TYR A 807 57.38 0.47 -51.05
C TYR A 807 56.30 1.53 -51.29
N ALA A 808 55.92 1.77 -52.55
CA ALA A 808 54.87 2.74 -52.89
C ALA A 808 53.50 2.30 -52.34
N GLY A 809 53.13 1.04 -52.56
CA GLY A 809 51.92 0.45 -51.99
C GLY A 809 51.95 0.41 -50.47
N ALA A 810 53.09 0.07 -49.86
CA ALA A 810 53.27 0.08 -48.41
C ALA A 810 53.07 1.50 -47.81
N VAL A 811 53.71 2.52 -48.39
CA VAL A 811 53.55 3.93 -47.99
C VAL A 811 52.08 4.37 -48.09
N ALA A 812 51.39 4.02 -49.18
CA ALA A 812 49.98 4.36 -49.35
C ALA A 812 49.11 3.77 -48.22
N ARG A 813 49.29 2.48 -47.90
CA ARG A 813 48.52 1.80 -46.84
C ARG A 813 48.85 2.30 -45.44
N TYR A 814 50.12 2.55 -45.13
CA TYR A 814 50.50 3.08 -43.82
C TYR A 814 50.06 4.53 -43.62
N ARG A 815 50.06 5.36 -44.68
CA ARG A 815 49.54 6.73 -44.62
C ARG A 815 48.03 6.74 -44.37
N GLU A 816 47.29 5.87 -45.05
CA GLU A 816 45.87 5.66 -44.78
C GLU A 816 45.62 5.20 -43.33
N ALA A 817 46.38 4.17 -42.89
CA ALA A 817 46.30 3.64 -41.53
C ALA A 817 46.54 4.72 -40.47
N LEU A 818 47.57 5.55 -40.66
CA LEU A 818 47.91 6.65 -39.75
C LEU A 818 46.81 7.72 -39.71
N ALA A 819 46.29 8.12 -40.87
CA ALA A 819 45.22 9.12 -40.95
C ALA A 819 43.93 8.65 -40.25
N ILE A 820 43.55 7.38 -40.43
CA ILE A 820 42.39 6.79 -39.74
C ILE A 820 42.67 6.68 -38.24
N ALA A 821 43.86 6.22 -37.84
CA ALA A 821 44.22 6.08 -36.43
C ALA A 821 44.21 7.43 -35.69
N ASP A 822 44.82 8.46 -36.27
CA ASP A 822 44.85 9.80 -35.68
C ASP A 822 43.44 10.40 -35.56
N ALA A 823 42.59 10.21 -36.57
CA ALA A 823 41.22 10.71 -36.55
C ALA A 823 40.30 9.96 -35.57
N ALA A 824 40.41 8.62 -35.48
CA ALA A 824 39.51 7.79 -34.69
C ALA A 824 39.96 7.59 -33.24
N LEU A 825 41.28 7.48 -33.01
CA LEU A 825 41.88 7.12 -31.72
C LEU A 825 42.66 8.27 -31.08
N GLY A 826 42.95 9.33 -31.85
CA GLY A 826 43.75 10.47 -31.44
C GLY A 826 45.25 10.30 -31.74
N PRO A 827 45.96 11.41 -31.99
CA PRO A 827 47.40 11.37 -32.24
C PRO A 827 48.16 10.84 -31.01
N GLY A 828 49.18 10.02 -31.26
CA GLY A 828 50.00 9.40 -30.22
C GLY A 828 49.34 8.20 -29.53
N ASN A 829 48.15 7.75 -29.94
CA ASN A 829 47.62 6.45 -29.50
C ASN A 829 48.58 5.32 -29.94
N PRO A 830 48.75 4.22 -29.15
CA PRO A 830 49.66 3.14 -29.52
C PRO A 830 49.49 2.62 -30.95
N THR A 831 48.25 2.48 -31.43
CA THR A 831 47.96 2.01 -32.80
C THR A 831 48.39 3.04 -33.86
N SER A 832 48.20 4.34 -33.57
CA SER A 832 48.67 5.43 -34.43
C SER A 832 50.20 5.42 -34.51
N ASP A 833 50.89 5.25 -33.39
CA ASP A 833 52.35 5.20 -33.34
C ASP A 833 52.94 3.98 -34.07
N ILE A 834 52.27 2.82 -34.06
CA ILE A 834 52.68 1.66 -34.87
C ILE A 834 52.56 1.99 -36.37
N ALA A 835 51.47 2.61 -36.80
CA ALA A 835 51.30 3.06 -38.19
C ALA A 835 52.36 4.10 -38.57
N ARG A 836 52.62 5.08 -37.68
CA ARG A 836 53.61 6.14 -37.82
C ARG A 836 55.03 5.57 -37.96
N ARG A 837 55.42 4.64 -37.08
CA ARG A 837 56.72 3.94 -37.16
C ARG A 837 56.84 3.18 -38.47
N SER A 838 55.80 2.44 -38.86
CA SER A 838 55.83 1.61 -40.08
C SER A 838 55.90 2.47 -41.34
N LEU A 839 55.20 3.62 -41.37
CA LEU A 839 55.32 4.62 -42.43
C LEU A 839 56.72 5.23 -42.47
N GLY A 840 57.23 5.73 -41.34
CA GLY A 840 58.53 6.38 -41.26
C GLY A 840 59.69 5.46 -41.62
N TYR A 841 59.64 4.22 -41.15
CA TYR A 841 60.61 3.19 -41.52
C TYR A 841 60.55 2.88 -43.02
N THR A 842 59.34 2.73 -43.58
CA THR A 842 59.17 2.44 -45.00
C THR A 842 59.67 3.58 -45.89
N LEU A 843 59.35 4.84 -45.55
CA LEU A 843 59.84 6.02 -46.27
C LEU A 843 61.36 6.04 -46.30
N ALA A 844 62.00 5.84 -45.14
CA ALA A 844 63.46 5.79 -45.05
C ALA A 844 64.06 4.65 -45.89
N MET A 845 63.48 3.45 -45.82
CA MET A 845 63.95 2.30 -46.59
C MET A 845 63.72 2.46 -48.10
N SER A 846 62.71 3.24 -48.51
CA SER A 846 62.39 3.54 -49.91
C SER A 846 63.24 4.65 -50.53
N GLY A 847 64.12 5.29 -49.74
CA GLY A 847 65.04 6.34 -50.21
C GLY A 847 64.71 7.76 -49.76
N ASP A 848 63.71 7.96 -48.88
CA ASP A 848 63.34 9.26 -48.30
C ASP A 848 63.47 9.24 -46.76
N PRO A 849 64.71 9.21 -46.23
CA PRO A 849 64.94 9.21 -44.79
C PRO A 849 64.61 10.55 -44.13
N ASP A 850 64.58 11.65 -44.88
CA ASP A 850 64.27 12.99 -44.37
C ASP A 850 62.78 13.08 -43.98
N ALA A 851 61.88 12.48 -44.77
CA ALA A 851 60.48 12.34 -44.38
C ALA A 851 60.26 11.27 -43.30
N GLY A 852 61.10 10.23 -43.25
CA GLY A 852 60.94 9.09 -42.34
C GLY A 852 61.40 9.34 -40.90
N LEU A 853 62.53 10.03 -40.71
CA LEU A 853 63.14 10.25 -39.40
C LEU A 853 62.24 11.01 -38.38
N PRO A 854 61.54 12.10 -38.75
CA PRO A 854 60.65 12.79 -37.82
C PRO A 854 59.54 11.88 -37.29
N LEU A 855 58.94 11.07 -38.17
CA LEU A 855 57.87 10.12 -37.80
C LEU A 855 58.38 9.04 -36.84
N LEU A 856 59.58 8.50 -37.09
CA LEU A 856 60.20 7.50 -36.23
C LEU A 856 60.55 8.06 -34.85
N ARG A 857 61.09 9.29 -34.79
CA ARG A 857 61.39 9.97 -33.52
C ARG A 857 60.13 10.22 -32.70
N GLU A 858 59.10 10.78 -33.31
CA GLU A 858 57.83 11.04 -32.65
C GLU A 858 57.22 9.74 -32.09
N ALA A 859 57.15 8.69 -32.91
CA ALA A 859 56.62 7.39 -32.51
C ALA A 859 57.42 6.76 -31.35
N TYR A 860 58.75 6.85 -31.39
CA TYR A 860 59.63 6.36 -30.32
C TYR A 860 59.43 7.14 -29.01
N GLU A 861 59.36 8.47 -29.07
CA GLU A 861 59.20 9.32 -27.89
C GLU A 861 57.85 9.10 -27.20
N HIS A 862 56.76 8.98 -27.96
CA HIS A 862 55.44 8.68 -27.40
C HIS A 862 55.43 7.35 -26.64
N HIS A 863 55.98 6.29 -27.24
CA HIS A 863 56.04 4.98 -26.60
C HIS A 863 56.99 4.96 -25.39
N ARG A 864 58.16 5.62 -25.50
CA ARG A 864 59.13 5.74 -24.41
C ARG A 864 58.53 6.46 -23.21
N ALA A 865 57.86 7.60 -23.45
CA ALA A 865 57.22 8.37 -22.39
C ALA A 865 56.08 7.60 -21.71
N ARG A 866 55.35 6.75 -22.45
CA ARG A 866 54.22 5.98 -21.93
C ARG A 866 54.63 4.75 -21.14
N HIS A 867 55.57 3.96 -21.66
CA HIS A 867 55.88 2.63 -21.13
C HIS A 867 57.25 2.54 -20.43
N GLY A 868 58.07 3.59 -20.52
CA GLY A 868 59.45 3.55 -20.06
C GLY A 868 60.37 2.77 -20.99
N GLU A 869 61.67 2.81 -20.71
CA GLU A 869 62.71 2.30 -21.62
C GLU A 869 62.75 0.77 -21.77
N ARG A 870 62.15 0.03 -20.82
CA ARG A 870 62.20 -1.44 -20.76
C ARG A 870 60.93 -2.12 -21.26
N HIS A 871 60.24 -1.51 -22.22
CA HIS A 871 59.07 -2.10 -22.86
C HIS A 871 59.44 -2.75 -24.22
N PRO A 872 58.89 -3.94 -24.56
CA PRO A 872 59.17 -4.61 -25.85
C PRO A 872 58.95 -3.71 -27.06
N GLU A 873 57.91 -2.88 -27.04
CA GLU A 873 57.63 -1.97 -28.16
C GLU A 873 58.63 -0.80 -28.20
N VAL A 874 59.09 -0.29 -27.05
CA VAL A 874 60.11 0.78 -27.06
C VAL A 874 61.42 0.29 -27.67
N ILE A 875 61.76 -0.99 -27.47
CA ILE A 875 62.91 -1.64 -28.10
C ILE A 875 62.76 -1.64 -29.62
N ILE A 876 61.65 -2.16 -30.19
CA ILE A 876 61.52 -2.25 -31.65
C ILE A 876 61.41 -0.86 -32.31
N PHE A 877 60.79 0.12 -31.65
CA PHE A 877 60.72 1.50 -32.12
C PHE A 877 62.10 2.15 -32.12
N GLY A 878 62.85 2.00 -31.03
CA GLY A 878 64.20 2.53 -30.90
C GLY A 878 65.19 1.84 -31.85
N SER A 879 65.10 0.53 -32.05
CA SER A 879 65.92 -0.19 -33.04
C SER A 879 65.61 0.26 -34.47
N SER A 880 64.33 0.47 -34.81
CA SER A 880 63.93 1.00 -36.13
C SER A 880 64.52 2.39 -36.38
N LEU A 881 64.47 3.27 -35.37
CA LEU A 881 65.04 4.61 -35.43
C LEU A 881 66.58 4.57 -35.52
N ALA A 882 67.24 3.75 -34.70
CA ALA A 882 68.69 3.59 -34.71
C ALA A 882 69.21 3.09 -36.07
N GLN A 883 68.51 2.14 -36.68
CA GLN A 883 68.86 1.62 -38.01
C GLN A 883 68.79 2.72 -39.08
N VAL A 884 67.75 3.55 -39.07
CA VAL A 884 67.61 4.67 -40.01
C VAL A 884 68.65 5.76 -39.74
N LEU A 885 68.91 6.10 -38.47
CA LEU A 885 69.96 7.06 -38.09
C LEU A 885 71.33 6.61 -38.61
N ALA A 886 71.67 5.33 -38.46
CA ALA A 886 72.88 4.74 -39.01
C ALA A 886 72.93 4.82 -40.55
N GLY A 887 71.80 4.53 -41.20
CA GLY A 887 71.59 4.71 -42.66
C GLY A 887 71.90 6.13 -43.16
N THR A 888 71.59 7.14 -42.35
CA THR A 888 71.82 8.57 -42.67
C THR A 888 73.18 9.11 -42.22
N GLY A 889 74.07 8.27 -41.66
CA GLY A 889 75.40 8.67 -41.20
C GLY A 889 75.44 9.32 -39.80
N LYS A 890 74.32 9.37 -39.06
CA LYS A 890 74.25 9.87 -37.67
C LYS A 890 74.69 8.80 -36.67
N LEU A 891 75.92 8.29 -36.82
CA LEU A 891 76.40 7.08 -36.16
C LEU A 891 76.45 7.16 -34.63
N ASP A 892 76.79 8.30 -34.04
CA ASP A 892 76.86 8.44 -32.57
C ASP A 892 75.47 8.39 -31.91
N GLU A 893 74.49 9.08 -32.52
CA GLU A 893 73.08 9.04 -32.07
C GLU A 893 72.52 7.62 -32.24
N ALA A 894 72.78 6.99 -33.40
CA ALA A 894 72.37 5.63 -33.69
C ALA A 894 72.94 4.62 -32.68
N TRP A 895 74.22 4.72 -32.36
CA TRP A 895 74.91 3.82 -31.43
C TRP A 895 74.39 3.94 -30.02
N ALA A 896 74.23 5.17 -29.50
CA ALA A 896 73.72 5.40 -28.16
C ALA A 896 72.33 4.76 -27.97
N LEU A 897 71.46 4.90 -28.98
CA LEU A 897 70.12 4.33 -28.99
C LEU A 897 70.11 2.81 -29.21
N ALA A 898 70.92 2.28 -30.14
CA ALA A 898 71.01 0.84 -30.39
C ALA A 898 71.55 0.10 -29.16
N ARG A 899 72.54 0.67 -28.47
CA ARG A 899 73.10 0.08 -27.25
C ARG A 899 72.08 0.05 -26.11
N SER A 900 71.34 1.13 -25.90
CA SER A 900 70.32 1.19 -24.84
C SER A 900 69.16 0.22 -25.11
N THR A 901 68.67 0.18 -26.36
CA THR A 901 67.57 -0.71 -26.77
C THR A 901 67.97 -2.19 -26.72
N HIS A 902 69.19 -2.53 -27.15
CA HIS A 902 69.69 -3.89 -27.03
C HIS A 902 69.86 -4.32 -25.57
N ALA A 903 70.42 -3.46 -24.70
CA ALA A 903 70.53 -3.73 -23.28
C ALA A 903 69.16 -3.95 -22.61
N ALA A 904 68.16 -3.14 -22.97
CA ALA A 904 66.78 -3.34 -22.53
C ALA A 904 66.22 -4.68 -23.02
N ALA A 905 66.49 -5.06 -24.27
CA ALA A 905 66.05 -6.34 -24.82
C ALA A 905 66.65 -7.55 -24.09
N LEU A 906 67.95 -7.52 -23.75
CA LEU A 906 68.60 -8.57 -22.98
C LEU A 906 67.96 -8.75 -21.60
N ALA A 907 67.50 -7.66 -20.98
CA ALA A 907 66.96 -7.67 -19.62
C ALA A 907 65.54 -8.26 -19.52
N ILE A 908 64.72 -8.12 -20.56
CA ILE A 908 63.28 -8.44 -20.48
C ILE A 908 62.77 -9.44 -21.52
N LEU A 909 63.56 -9.76 -22.56
CA LEU A 909 63.12 -10.66 -23.64
C LEU A 909 63.92 -11.97 -23.65
N PRO A 910 63.26 -13.12 -23.87
CA PRO A 910 63.96 -14.40 -24.02
C PRO A 910 64.86 -14.38 -25.26
N ALA A 911 65.89 -15.24 -25.27
CA ALA A 911 66.93 -15.26 -26.31
C ALA A 911 66.37 -15.40 -27.73
N GLN A 912 65.29 -16.16 -27.89
CA GLN A 912 64.63 -16.43 -29.18
C GLN A 912 63.64 -15.33 -29.59
N HIS A 913 63.45 -14.27 -28.79
CA HIS A 913 62.47 -13.24 -29.10
C HIS A 913 62.89 -12.40 -30.32
N PRO A 914 62.02 -12.19 -31.33
CA PRO A 914 62.37 -11.48 -32.56
C PRO A 914 62.91 -10.05 -32.33
N TYR A 915 62.34 -9.30 -31.38
CA TYR A 915 62.82 -7.94 -31.09
C TYR A 915 64.21 -7.91 -30.45
N ARG A 916 64.59 -8.94 -29.68
CA ARG A 916 65.94 -9.07 -29.12
C ARG A 916 66.95 -9.36 -30.21
N ALA A 917 66.60 -10.29 -31.12
CA ALA A 917 67.39 -10.59 -32.29
C ALA A 917 67.62 -9.34 -33.15
N HIS A 918 66.54 -8.63 -33.50
CA HIS A 918 66.60 -7.43 -34.31
C HIS A 918 67.42 -6.31 -33.66
N ALA A 919 67.23 -6.03 -32.37
CA ALA A 919 68.03 -5.03 -31.66
C ALA A 919 69.53 -5.38 -31.67
N GLY A 920 69.88 -6.66 -31.52
CA GLY A 920 71.26 -7.13 -31.62
C GLY A 920 71.85 -6.98 -33.02
N VAL A 921 71.10 -7.33 -34.08
CA VAL A 921 71.52 -7.17 -35.48
C VAL A 921 71.80 -5.70 -35.79
N VAL A 922 70.91 -4.79 -35.35
CA VAL A 922 71.08 -3.34 -35.55
C VAL A 922 72.31 -2.82 -34.80
N LEU A 923 72.55 -3.25 -33.56
CA LEU A 923 73.75 -2.86 -32.82
C LEU A 923 75.02 -3.40 -33.47
N ALA A 924 75.05 -4.69 -33.85
CA ALA A 924 76.21 -5.31 -34.52
C ALA A 924 76.57 -4.58 -35.82
N ARG A 925 75.57 -4.17 -36.60
CA ARG A 925 75.75 -3.32 -37.79
C ARG A 925 76.39 -1.99 -37.44
N ILE A 926 75.90 -1.31 -36.41
CA ILE A 926 76.41 0.00 -36.01
C ILE A 926 77.85 -0.11 -35.47
N GLU A 927 78.18 -1.15 -34.71
CA GLU A 927 79.55 -1.40 -34.25
C GLU A 927 80.50 -1.66 -35.42
N LEU A 928 80.07 -2.43 -36.42
CA LEU A 928 80.83 -2.63 -37.65
C LEU A 928 81.06 -1.30 -38.40
N LEU A 929 80.04 -0.45 -38.52
CA LEU A 929 80.16 0.88 -39.15
C LEU A 929 81.06 1.84 -38.37
N ARG A 930 81.15 1.67 -37.04
CA ARG A 930 82.09 2.40 -36.17
C ARG A 930 83.52 1.85 -36.22
N GLY A 931 83.71 0.67 -36.81
CA GLY A 931 85.00 -0.02 -36.89
C GLY A 931 85.36 -0.87 -35.67
N ASP A 932 84.44 -1.07 -34.72
CA ASP A 932 84.64 -1.95 -33.57
C ASP A 932 84.32 -3.41 -33.96
N LEU A 933 85.29 -4.05 -34.60
CA LEU A 933 85.16 -5.41 -35.11
C LEU A 933 85.00 -6.44 -33.98
N ASP A 934 85.52 -6.17 -32.78
CA ASP A 934 85.46 -7.07 -31.64
C ASP A 934 84.04 -7.10 -31.05
N ALA A 935 83.46 -5.92 -30.79
CA ALA A 935 82.08 -5.81 -30.35
C ALA A 935 81.10 -6.37 -31.38
N ALA A 936 81.27 -6.04 -32.67
CA ALA A 936 80.42 -6.54 -33.74
C ALA A 936 80.46 -8.07 -33.84
N GLY A 937 81.65 -8.68 -33.78
CA GLY A 937 81.81 -10.12 -33.86
C GLY A 937 81.25 -10.87 -32.65
N ALA A 938 81.37 -10.31 -31.44
CA ALA A 938 80.77 -10.88 -30.24
C ALA A 938 79.24 -10.93 -30.35
N LEU A 939 78.61 -9.84 -30.79
CA LEU A 939 77.16 -9.77 -30.99
C LEU A 939 76.68 -10.77 -32.05
N VAL A 940 77.40 -10.91 -33.18
CA VAL A 940 77.07 -11.89 -34.23
C VAL A 940 77.14 -13.32 -33.69
N ALA A 941 78.17 -13.65 -32.90
CA ALA A 941 78.31 -14.97 -32.30
C ALA A 941 77.16 -15.28 -31.33
N ASP A 942 76.81 -14.34 -30.46
CA ASP A 942 75.71 -14.47 -29.51
C ASP A 942 74.36 -14.68 -30.21
N LEU A 943 74.10 -13.91 -31.29
CA LEU A 943 72.87 -14.02 -32.07
C LEU A 943 72.72 -15.39 -32.76
N ARG A 944 73.83 -15.96 -33.23
CA ARG A 944 73.84 -17.30 -33.82
C ARG A 944 73.65 -18.40 -32.78
N ALA A 945 74.34 -18.29 -31.65
CA ALA A 945 74.21 -19.26 -30.56
C ALA A 945 72.78 -19.31 -29.99
N ALA A 946 72.05 -18.19 -30.03
CA ALA A 946 70.67 -18.10 -29.59
C ALA A 946 69.63 -18.69 -30.57
N HIS A 947 70.02 -19.14 -31.77
CA HIS A 947 69.11 -19.48 -32.88
C HIS A 947 68.05 -18.39 -33.13
N ALA A 948 68.40 -17.13 -32.91
CA ALA A 948 67.43 -16.06 -32.74
C ALA A 948 66.81 -15.55 -34.06
N VAL A 949 67.27 -16.05 -35.21
CA VAL A 949 67.03 -15.43 -36.53
C VAL A 949 66.28 -16.34 -37.52
N ASP A 950 65.80 -17.51 -37.08
CA ASP A 950 65.03 -18.44 -37.93
C ASP A 950 63.65 -17.89 -38.38
N TYR A 951 63.26 -16.69 -37.94
CA TYR A 951 61.91 -16.14 -38.08
C TYR A 951 61.72 -15.15 -39.24
N ALA A 952 62.77 -14.77 -39.97
CA ALA A 952 62.63 -13.98 -41.21
C ALA A 952 63.86 -14.15 -42.12
N ALA A 953 63.63 -14.55 -43.39
CA ALA A 953 64.71 -14.73 -44.38
C ALA A 953 65.63 -13.51 -44.53
N HIS A 954 65.08 -12.30 -44.39
CA HIS A 954 65.84 -11.04 -44.46
C HIS A 954 66.81 -10.86 -43.29
N ALA A 955 66.38 -11.21 -42.06
CA ALA A 955 67.24 -11.10 -40.89
C ALA A 955 68.36 -12.14 -40.92
N ALA A 956 68.08 -13.34 -41.44
CA ALA A 956 69.07 -14.40 -41.61
C ALA A 956 70.13 -14.00 -42.65
N ALA A 957 69.70 -13.48 -43.80
CA ALA A 957 70.59 -12.94 -44.83
C ALA A 957 71.39 -11.72 -44.32
N GLU A 958 70.78 -10.85 -43.51
CA GLU A 958 71.47 -9.70 -42.91
C GLU A 958 72.53 -10.14 -41.90
N LEU A 959 72.21 -11.12 -41.03
CA LEU A 959 73.16 -11.67 -40.07
C LEU A 959 74.29 -12.44 -40.75
N GLU A 960 73.99 -13.21 -41.81
CA GLU A 960 75.01 -13.87 -42.64
C GLU A 960 75.93 -12.84 -43.30
N LEU A 961 75.37 -11.77 -43.88
CA LEU A 961 76.16 -10.69 -44.47
C LEU A 961 77.02 -9.98 -43.41
N LEU A 962 76.47 -9.69 -42.24
CA LEU A 962 77.20 -9.07 -41.12
C LEU A 962 78.41 -9.90 -40.70
N ASP A 963 78.21 -11.20 -40.52
CA ASP A 963 79.28 -12.11 -40.14
C ASP A 963 80.40 -12.15 -41.19
N LEU A 964 80.04 -12.29 -42.47
CA LEU A 964 81.01 -12.27 -43.57
C LEU A 964 81.77 -10.94 -43.61
N GLN A 965 81.10 -9.82 -43.36
CA GLN A 965 81.74 -8.50 -43.31
C GLN A 965 82.70 -8.35 -42.12
N VAL A 966 82.31 -8.81 -40.93
CA VAL A 966 83.16 -8.78 -39.73
C VAL A 966 84.40 -9.65 -39.94
N GLN A 967 84.24 -10.89 -40.41
CA GLN A 967 85.36 -11.81 -40.67
C GLN A 967 86.29 -11.29 -41.77
N ALA A 968 85.72 -10.78 -42.87
CA ALA A 968 86.51 -10.19 -43.95
C ALA A 968 87.31 -8.94 -43.49
N ALA A 969 86.72 -8.12 -42.62
CA ALA A 969 87.37 -6.95 -42.03
C ALA A 969 88.51 -7.37 -41.06
N ARG A 970 88.35 -8.48 -40.34
CA ARG A 970 89.40 -9.09 -39.50
C ARG A 970 90.52 -9.77 -40.29
N GLY A 971 90.40 -9.87 -41.61
CA GLY A 971 91.45 -10.39 -42.49
C GLY A 971 91.25 -11.84 -42.97
N ASP A 972 90.10 -12.45 -42.68
CA ASP A 972 89.76 -13.79 -43.17
C ASP A 972 89.64 -13.79 -44.71
N ARG A 973 90.45 -14.63 -45.36
CA ARG A 973 90.50 -14.72 -46.83
C ARG A 973 89.29 -15.45 -47.41
N ASP A 974 88.76 -16.45 -46.71
CA ASP A 974 87.61 -17.24 -47.16
C ASP A 974 86.35 -16.41 -47.03
N ALA A 975 86.19 -15.68 -45.92
CA ALA A 975 85.08 -14.73 -45.76
C ALA A 975 85.11 -13.62 -46.83
N ARG A 976 86.31 -13.12 -47.22
CA ARG A 976 86.45 -12.16 -48.33
C ARG A 976 86.04 -12.76 -49.67
N MET A 977 86.35 -14.03 -49.92
CA MET A 977 85.93 -14.74 -51.14
C MET A 977 84.40 -14.91 -51.15
N GLN A 978 83.83 -15.43 -50.07
CA GLN A 978 82.38 -15.61 -49.93
C GLN A 978 81.62 -14.28 -50.03
N LEU A 979 82.14 -13.19 -49.45
CA LEU A 979 81.55 -11.87 -49.57
C LEU A 979 81.58 -11.33 -51.02
N ARG A 980 82.59 -11.70 -51.83
CA ARG A 980 82.64 -11.36 -53.26
C ARG A 980 81.64 -12.20 -54.07
N GLU A 981 81.56 -13.51 -53.80
CA GLU A 981 80.71 -14.45 -54.55
C GLU A 981 79.23 -14.28 -54.22
N ARG A 982 78.90 -14.17 -52.93
CA ARG A 982 77.52 -14.19 -52.42
C ARG A 982 77.04 -12.83 -51.91
N GLY A 983 77.94 -11.89 -51.62
CA GLY A 983 77.57 -10.61 -51.03
C GLY A 983 76.67 -9.73 -51.91
N ALA A 984 76.77 -9.84 -53.24
CA ALA A 984 75.83 -9.17 -54.13
C ALA A 984 74.40 -9.73 -54.01
N ALA A 985 74.26 -11.07 -53.94
CA ALA A 985 72.98 -11.73 -53.75
C ALA A 985 72.39 -11.45 -52.36
N LEU A 986 73.21 -11.46 -51.31
CA LEU A 986 72.79 -11.10 -49.95
C LEU A 986 72.36 -9.62 -49.87
N ARG A 987 73.12 -8.69 -50.46
CA ARG A 987 72.73 -7.26 -50.53
C ARG A 987 71.46 -7.03 -51.35
N ALA A 988 71.24 -7.79 -52.42
CA ALA A 988 70.02 -7.69 -53.22
C ALA A 988 68.76 -8.03 -52.39
N GLN A 989 68.90 -8.88 -51.36
CA GLN A 989 67.83 -9.21 -50.42
C GLN A 989 67.61 -8.11 -49.36
N LEU A 990 68.52 -7.14 -49.21
CA LEU A 990 68.35 -6.04 -48.24
C LEU A 990 67.58 -4.85 -48.85
N PRO A 991 66.90 -4.02 -48.03
CA PRO A 991 66.31 -2.76 -48.47
C PRO A 991 67.36 -1.76 -49.03
N PRO A 992 66.98 -0.86 -49.96
CA PRO A 992 67.88 0.10 -50.60
C PRO A 992 68.80 0.88 -49.66
N LEU A 993 68.26 1.39 -48.54
CA LEU A 993 69.03 2.16 -47.54
C LEU A 993 70.20 1.35 -46.93
N LEU A 994 70.05 0.02 -46.84
CA LEU A 994 71.08 -0.88 -46.28
C LEU A 994 72.05 -1.40 -47.37
N ARG A 995 71.72 -1.26 -48.66
CA ARG A 995 72.59 -1.67 -49.77
C ARG A 995 73.77 -0.73 -49.98
N THR A 996 73.58 0.55 -49.67
CA THR A 996 74.51 1.64 -50.00
C THR A 996 75.56 1.90 -48.92
N GLN A 997 75.42 1.28 -47.73
CA GLN A 997 76.41 1.33 -46.67
C GLN A 997 77.66 0.55 -47.12
N ARG A 998 78.70 1.30 -47.51
CA ARG A 998 79.97 0.78 -48.03
C ARG A 998 80.83 0.18 -46.94
#